data_AF-X1LEM4-F1
#
_entry.id   AF-X1LEM4-F1
#
_cell.length_a   1.000
_cell.length_b   1.000
_cell.length_c   1.000
_cell.angle_alpha   90.00
_cell.angle_beta   90.00
_cell.angle_gamma   90.00
#
_symmetry.space_group_name_H-M   'P 1'
#
loop_
_entity.id
_entity.type
_entity.pdbx_description
1 polymer ?
#
loop_
_entity_poly.entity_id
_entity_poly.type
_entity_poly.pdbx_seq_one_letter_code
_entity_poly.pdbx_strand_id
1 'polypeptide(L)'
;YEGDRSRKQTLVDYGFRLPSALDNRPLRFEEFEAKVGRVIFTSATPSPYEKKASSQIAEQIIRPTGLVDPEVSVRKTRGQIDDLIYEIKKVVSRGERVLVTTLTKRMAEDLTDYLSGRKIKVRYLHSTIDTLERVEILRGLRTGEFDVLVGINLLREGLDLPEVSLVAILDADKEGFLRSEISLIQTIGRASRNVNGKVIMYADYITNAIKNALSETNRRRDLQIEYNKKHNITPKTINKTISDILYKRGIKTKKEVRADFKVGEQKKRFSEDKLLDMDPSKAANIISGLGQMEKPDVDLIEGLSPAVSINQKGVSKNPRSTVGTITEIYDYLRVLYAQIGIPYCYRCGKLITRQTVDQIVDRVMELAEGTKFQVLSPIIRGRKGEYIKTFENVKNSGYARVRIDGKVYELGEDFDFKLDKNIKHNIEIIIDRLKIKPDIKKRLSEDIEISLIESSGVVYIQLLDSGEIHSFSENFSCVDCGIDFEELTPRMFSFNSPYGACRECGGLGISKDIDPDLIVEHPELSIMDGAIPFFNMSYSNYYSQLIKSLAEEYEFDLNTPFKDLDEYAKRIILYGTDGRRIKISYISHKGKIRHYYLKFEGLANNLSRRYLETESESQRIKIEKLISSRPCSGCSGKRLRRESLAVKIGSISIA
;
A
#
# COMPACT_ATOMS: atom_id res chain seq x y z
N TYR A 1 2.54 -23.47 -20.27
CA TYR A 1 3.69 -23.92 -21.07
C TYR A 1 3.54 -23.52 -22.54
N GLU A 2 2.58 -24.08 -23.31
CA GLU A 2 2.54 -23.88 -24.77
C GLU A 2 2.30 -22.42 -25.20
N GLY A 3 1.41 -21.69 -24.51
CA GLY A 3 1.19 -20.26 -24.76
C GLY A 3 2.33 -19.33 -24.29
N ASP A 4 3.28 -19.83 -23.49
CA ASP A 4 4.50 -19.11 -23.13
C ASP A 4 5.62 -19.42 -24.13
N ARG A 5 5.76 -20.70 -24.52
CA ARG A 5 6.71 -21.16 -25.53
C ARG A 5 6.43 -20.55 -26.90
N SER A 6 5.18 -20.58 -27.37
CA SER A 6 4.79 -19.96 -28.65
C SER A 6 5.14 -18.47 -28.66
N ARG A 7 4.83 -17.74 -27.58
CA ARG A 7 5.16 -16.31 -27.44
C ARG A 7 6.67 -16.05 -27.47
N LYS A 8 7.46 -16.88 -26.81
CA LYS A 8 8.93 -16.76 -26.77
C LYS A 8 9.58 -17.18 -28.08
N GLN A 9 9.06 -18.21 -28.74
CA GLN A 9 9.52 -18.68 -30.06
C GLN A 9 9.39 -17.57 -31.08
N THR A 10 8.24 -16.92 -31.15
CA THR A 10 8.04 -15.75 -32.01
C THR A 10 9.08 -14.66 -31.72
N LEU A 11 9.32 -14.33 -30.44
CA LEU A 11 10.33 -13.31 -30.08
C LEU A 11 11.77 -13.73 -30.44
N VAL A 12 12.08 -15.02 -30.43
CA VAL A 12 13.41 -15.55 -30.77
C VAL A 12 13.62 -15.59 -32.28
N ASP A 13 12.63 -16.07 -33.04
CA ASP A 13 12.69 -16.17 -34.50
C ASP A 13 12.83 -14.79 -35.17
N TYR A 14 12.20 -13.76 -34.59
CA TYR A 14 12.35 -12.37 -35.03
C TYR A 14 13.54 -11.62 -34.38
N GLY A 15 14.41 -12.32 -33.64
CA GLY A 15 15.65 -11.76 -33.08
C GLY A 15 15.47 -10.78 -31.91
N PHE A 16 14.26 -10.65 -31.35
CA PHE A 16 13.99 -9.81 -30.18
C PHE A 16 14.48 -10.44 -28.87
N ARG A 17 14.72 -11.75 -28.85
CA ARG A 17 15.29 -12.49 -27.72
C ARG A 17 16.31 -13.51 -28.21
N LEU A 18 17.35 -13.75 -27.39
CA LEU A 18 18.32 -14.81 -27.66
C LEU A 18 17.63 -16.19 -27.58
N PRO A 19 18.10 -17.20 -28.34
CA PRO A 19 17.53 -18.55 -28.32
C PRO A 19 17.41 -19.17 -26.92
N SER A 20 18.32 -18.82 -26.00
CA SER A 20 18.28 -19.24 -24.60
C SER A 20 17.03 -18.78 -23.83
N ALA A 21 16.27 -17.82 -24.35
CA ALA A 21 15.00 -17.42 -23.77
C ALA A 21 13.93 -18.53 -23.84
N LEU A 22 14.08 -19.51 -24.75
CA LEU A 22 13.21 -20.69 -24.84
C LEU A 22 13.43 -21.65 -23.68
N ASP A 23 14.62 -21.66 -23.10
CA ASP A 23 15.00 -22.56 -22.00
C ASP A 23 14.34 -22.12 -20.69
N ASN A 24 14.15 -20.81 -20.51
CA ASN A 24 13.42 -20.27 -19.38
C ASN A 24 11.92 -20.39 -19.62
N ARG A 25 11.26 -21.33 -18.95
CA ARG A 25 9.82 -21.57 -19.05
C ARG A 25 9.24 -21.98 -17.70
N PRO A 26 7.94 -21.70 -17.45
CA PRO A 26 7.26 -22.31 -16.31
C PRO A 26 7.32 -23.84 -16.45
N LEU A 27 7.43 -24.51 -15.32
CA LEU A 27 7.31 -25.96 -15.25
C LEU A 27 5.97 -26.37 -15.87
N ARG A 28 5.97 -27.46 -16.64
CA ARG A 28 4.72 -28.15 -16.95
C ARG A 28 4.14 -28.69 -15.65
N PHE A 29 2.84 -28.96 -15.64
CA PHE A 29 2.16 -29.38 -14.44
C PHE A 29 2.79 -30.65 -13.85
N GLU A 30 3.14 -31.59 -14.72
CA GLU A 30 3.79 -32.86 -14.36
C GLU A 30 5.22 -32.66 -13.83
N GLU A 31 5.94 -31.67 -14.34
CA GLU A 31 7.30 -31.33 -13.88
C GLU A 31 7.29 -30.59 -12.55
N PHE A 32 6.24 -29.79 -12.32
CA PHE A 32 5.98 -29.21 -11.02
C PHE A 32 5.69 -30.32 -10.03
N GLU A 33 4.72 -31.20 -10.31
CA GLU A 33 4.39 -32.36 -9.46
C GLU A 33 5.60 -33.21 -9.10
N ALA A 34 6.48 -33.52 -10.07
CA ALA A 34 7.69 -34.31 -9.83
C ALA A 34 8.71 -33.61 -8.91
N LYS A 35 8.67 -32.27 -8.81
CA LYS A 35 9.57 -31.48 -7.97
C LYS A 35 8.97 -31.12 -6.62
N VAL A 36 7.65 -31.10 -6.48
CA VAL A 36 7.03 -30.85 -5.18
C VAL A 36 7.08 -32.14 -4.37
N GLY A 37 7.73 -32.08 -3.20
CA GLY A 37 7.83 -33.23 -2.31
C GLY A 37 6.53 -33.49 -1.56
N ARG A 38 6.50 -33.20 -0.25
CA ARG A 38 5.28 -33.31 0.54
C ARG A 38 4.45 -32.03 0.40
N VAL A 39 3.23 -32.16 -0.09
CA VAL A 39 2.31 -31.04 -0.36
C VAL A 39 1.04 -31.22 0.43
N ILE A 40 0.55 -30.14 1.02
CA ILE A 40 -0.80 -30.08 1.59
C ILE A 40 -1.64 -29.25 0.62
N PHE A 41 -2.64 -29.88 0.00
CA PHE A 41 -3.65 -29.16 -0.78
C PHE A 41 -4.67 -28.53 0.16
N THR A 42 -4.84 -27.21 0.08
CA THR A 42 -5.83 -26.48 0.86
C THR A 42 -6.85 -25.87 -0.09
N SER A 43 -8.06 -26.44 -0.14
CA SER A 43 -9.16 -25.93 -0.98
C SER A 43 -10.49 -25.95 -0.24
N ALA A 44 -11.33 -24.94 -0.51
CA ALA A 44 -12.68 -24.86 0.04
C ALA A 44 -13.63 -25.90 -0.59
N THR A 45 -13.41 -26.19 -1.87
CA THR A 45 -14.07 -27.24 -2.63
C THR A 45 -13.00 -27.91 -3.50
N PRO A 46 -12.50 -29.10 -3.13
CA PRO A 46 -11.42 -29.75 -3.85
C PRO A 46 -11.87 -30.22 -5.23
N SER A 47 -11.03 -29.92 -6.23
CA SER A 47 -11.15 -30.37 -7.61
C SER A 47 -10.91 -31.88 -7.74
N PRO A 48 -11.33 -32.51 -8.86
CA PRO A 48 -11.10 -33.94 -9.09
C PRO A 48 -9.61 -34.34 -9.02
N TYR A 49 -8.71 -33.46 -9.47
CA TYR A 49 -7.27 -33.69 -9.40
C TYR A 49 -6.79 -33.76 -7.94
N GLU A 50 -7.15 -32.79 -7.10
CA GLU A 50 -6.74 -32.76 -5.68
C GLU A 50 -7.23 -34.00 -4.93
N LYS A 51 -8.49 -34.43 -5.20
CA LYS A 51 -9.04 -35.65 -4.61
C LYS A 51 -8.27 -36.90 -5.03
N LYS A 52 -7.86 -36.99 -6.30
CA LYS A 52 -7.13 -38.15 -6.83
C LYS A 52 -5.67 -38.18 -6.37
N ALA A 53 -5.02 -37.02 -6.27
CA ALA A 53 -3.62 -36.89 -5.88
C ALA A 53 -3.41 -37.03 -4.36
N SER A 54 -4.44 -36.76 -3.55
CA SER A 54 -4.34 -36.83 -2.09
C SER A 54 -4.46 -38.25 -1.57
N SER A 55 -3.46 -38.72 -0.81
CA SER A 55 -3.51 -40.00 -0.10
C SER A 55 -4.36 -39.94 1.17
N GLN A 56 -4.39 -38.79 1.84
CA GLN A 56 -5.20 -38.53 3.02
C GLN A 56 -5.95 -37.22 2.84
N ILE A 57 -7.27 -37.25 3.04
CA ILE A 57 -8.13 -36.07 2.95
C ILE A 57 -8.64 -35.77 4.36
N ALA A 58 -8.25 -34.62 4.89
CA ALA A 58 -8.80 -34.08 6.14
C ALA A 58 -9.88 -33.04 5.80
N GLU A 59 -11.12 -33.28 6.23
CA GLU A 59 -12.23 -32.37 5.98
C GLU A 59 -12.42 -31.41 7.17
N GLN A 60 -12.20 -30.12 6.97
CA GLN A 60 -12.48 -29.09 7.98
C GLN A 60 -13.88 -28.48 7.77
N ILE A 61 -14.91 -29.31 7.96
CA ILE A 61 -16.32 -28.90 7.78
C ILE A 61 -16.87 -28.21 9.05
N ILE A 62 -16.51 -28.72 10.23
CA ILE A 62 -17.07 -28.26 11.50
C ILE A 62 -16.58 -26.85 11.83
N ARG A 63 -17.54 -25.93 11.96
CA ARG A 63 -17.33 -24.54 12.37
C ARG A 63 -17.47 -24.42 13.88
N PRO A 64 -16.45 -23.89 14.60
CA PRO A 64 -16.55 -23.65 16.03
C PRO A 64 -17.70 -22.72 16.44
N THR A 65 -18.13 -21.83 15.54
CA THR A 65 -19.26 -20.90 15.75
C THR A 65 -20.62 -21.58 15.72
N GLY A 66 -20.70 -22.85 15.32
CA GLY A 66 -21.94 -23.60 15.13
C GLY A 66 -22.74 -23.20 13.88
N LEU A 67 -22.24 -22.29 13.05
CA LEU A 67 -22.97 -21.86 11.83
C LEU A 67 -23.09 -23.00 10.82
N VAL A 68 -24.31 -23.21 10.33
CA VAL A 68 -24.63 -24.22 9.31
C VAL A 68 -24.56 -23.63 7.91
N ASP A 69 -24.34 -24.45 6.89
CA ASP A 69 -24.54 -24.03 5.50
C ASP A 69 -26.01 -23.64 5.28
N PRO A 70 -26.30 -22.62 4.45
CA PRO A 70 -27.62 -22.01 4.34
C PRO A 70 -28.62 -22.96 3.68
N GLU A 71 -29.90 -22.75 3.96
CA GLU A 71 -30.97 -23.46 3.26
C GLU A 71 -31.06 -22.99 1.81
N VAL A 72 -31.14 -23.93 0.87
CA VAL A 72 -31.22 -23.65 -0.57
C VAL A 72 -32.60 -24.02 -1.10
N SER A 73 -33.31 -23.05 -1.71
CA SER A 73 -34.58 -23.30 -2.39
C SER A 73 -34.45 -23.07 -3.90
N VAL A 74 -34.90 -24.03 -4.70
CA VAL A 74 -34.94 -23.91 -6.17
C VAL A 74 -36.34 -23.48 -6.61
N ARG A 75 -36.44 -22.40 -7.38
CA ARG A 75 -37.70 -21.81 -7.89
C ARG A 75 -37.66 -21.68 -9.41
N LYS A 76 -38.82 -21.69 -10.07
CA LYS A 76 -38.89 -21.50 -11.54
C LYS A 76 -38.45 -20.09 -11.94
N THR A 77 -37.91 -19.92 -13.16
CA THR A 77 -37.47 -18.60 -13.65
C THR A 77 -38.65 -17.66 -13.94
N ARG A 78 -39.82 -18.23 -14.25
CA ARG A 78 -41.05 -17.45 -14.48
C ARG A 78 -41.45 -16.69 -13.21
N GLY A 79 -41.48 -15.36 -13.31
CA GLY A 79 -41.80 -14.48 -12.17
C GLY A 79 -40.62 -14.23 -11.21
N GLN A 80 -39.39 -14.63 -11.58
CA GLN A 80 -38.23 -14.55 -10.70
C GLN A 80 -37.94 -13.13 -10.17
N ILE A 81 -38.18 -12.10 -10.98
CA ILE A 81 -37.89 -10.71 -10.57
C ILE A 81 -38.85 -10.22 -9.48
N ASP A 82 -40.15 -10.53 -9.60
CA ASP A 82 -41.15 -10.13 -8.60
C ASP A 82 -40.94 -10.87 -7.28
N ASP A 83 -40.66 -12.17 -7.36
CA ASP A 83 -40.30 -13.00 -6.21
C ASP A 83 -39.01 -12.51 -5.53
N LEU A 84 -37.98 -12.18 -6.32
CA LEU A 84 -36.73 -11.60 -5.83
C LEU A 84 -36.97 -10.28 -5.09
N ILE A 85 -37.80 -9.38 -5.64
CA ILE A 85 -38.14 -8.10 -4.99
C ILE A 85 -38.84 -8.34 -3.65
N TYR A 86 -39.76 -9.32 -3.59
CA TYR A 86 -40.46 -9.66 -2.37
C TYR A 86 -39.51 -10.18 -1.28
N GLU A 87 -38.59 -11.07 -1.65
CA GLU A 87 -37.57 -11.60 -0.72
C GLU A 87 -36.55 -10.53 -0.31
N ILE A 88 -36.13 -9.66 -1.22
CA ILE A 88 -35.27 -8.50 -0.92
C ILE A 88 -35.94 -7.65 0.16
N LYS A 89 -37.21 -7.28 0.01
CA LYS A 89 -37.91 -6.42 0.97
C LYS A 89 -37.97 -7.04 2.38
N LYS A 90 -38.14 -8.37 2.49
CA LYS A 90 -38.11 -9.08 3.77
C LYS A 90 -36.73 -9.07 4.43
N VAL A 91 -35.67 -9.19 3.64
CA VAL A 91 -34.29 -9.18 4.15
C VAL A 91 -33.92 -7.77 4.60
N VAL A 92 -34.26 -6.76 3.79
CA VAL A 92 -33.99 -5.35 4.10
C VAL A 92 -34.75 -4.87 5.33
N SER A 93 -35.97 -5.35 5.57
CA SER A 93 -36.71 -4.99 6.80
C SER A 93 -36.05 -5.51 8.09
N ARG A 94 -35.22 -6.54 8.00
CA ARG A 94 -34.37 -7.04 9.11
C ARG A 94 -33.02 -6.33 9.21
N GLY A 95 -32.72 -5.38 8.32
CA GLY A 95 -31.44 -4.68 8.26
C GLY A 95 -30.28 -5.52 7.72
N GLU A 96 -30.57 -6.64 7.06
CA GLU A 96 -29.58 -7.56 6.45
C GLU A 96 -29.33 -7.20 4.97
N ARG A 97 -28.38 -7.89 4.32
CA ARG A 97 -27.96 -7.61 2.94
C ARG A 97 -28.25 -8.76 1.98
N VAL A 98 -28.40 -8.42 0.70
CA VAL A 98 -28.70 -9.36 -0.38
C VAL A 98 -27.60 -9.33 -1.44
N LEU A 99 -27.17 -10.52 -1.86
CA LEU A 99 -26.34 -10.70 -3.05
C LEU A 99 -27.17 -11.33 -4.17
N VAL A 100 -27.07 -10.78 -5.38
CA VAL A 100 -27.71 -11.34 -6.57
C VAL A 100 -26.65 -11.64 -7.60
N THR A 101 -26.60 -12.88 -8.11
CA THR A 101 -25.67 -13.26 -9.18
C THR A 101 -26.39 -13.43 -10.51
N THR A 102 -25.92 -12.75 -11.55
CA THR A 102 -26.41 -12.83 -12.93
C THR A 102 -25.37 -13.50 -13.84
N LEU A 103 -25.71 -13.75 -15.12
CA LEU A 103 -24.79 -14.35 -16.09
C LEU A 103 -23.96 -13.33 -16.87
N THR A 104 -24.51 -12.13 -17.11
CA THR A 104 -23.88 -11.13 -17.98
C THR A 104 -23.81 -9.76 -17.31
N LYS A 105 -22.87 -8.94 -17.78
CA LYS A 105 -22.69 -7.55 -17.32
C LYS A 105 -23.95 -6.74 -17.52
N ARG A 106 -24.51 -6.83 -18.72
CA ARG A 106 -25.72 -6.13 -19.11
C ARG A 106 -26.89 -6.48 -18.19
N MET A 107 -27.09 -7.77 -17.88
CA MET A 107 -28.14 -8.18 -16.93
C MET A 107 -27.91 -7.64 -15.52
N ALA A 108 -26.66 -7.49 -15.07
CA ALA A 108 -26.38 -6.90 -13.76
C ALA A 108 -26.72 -5.41 -13.71
N GLU A 109 -26.41 -4.67 -14.79
CA GLU A 109 -26.74 -3.26 -14.95
C GLU A 109 -28.27 -3.07 -15.07
N ASP A 110 -28.91 -3.78 -16.00
CA ASP A 110 -30.36 -3.71 -16.24
C ASP A 110 -31.17 -4.05 -14.98
N LEU A 111 -30.77 -5.10 -14.24
CA LEU A 111 -31.43 -5.47 -12.99
C LEU A 111 -31.23 -4.42 -11.90
N THR A 112 -30.05 -3.80 -11.85
CA THR A 112 -29.79 -2.71 -10.90
C THR A 112 -30.67 -1.50 -11.19
N ASP A 113 -30.80 -1.11 -12.44
CA ASP A 113 -31.67 0.00 -12.85
C ASP A 113 -33.14 -0.30 -12.55
N TYR A 114 -33.58 -1.53 -12.84
CA TYR A 114 -34.95 -1.96 -12.53
C TYR A 114 -35.26 -1.93 -11.02
N LEU A 115 -34.37 -2.47 -10.19
CA LEU A 115 -34.52 -2.47 -8.72
C LEU A 115 -34.45 -1.04 -8.15
N SER A 116 -33.57 -0.19 -8.69
CA SER A 116 -33.45 1.22 -8.33
C SER A 116 -34.75 1.99 -8.63
N GLY A 117 -35.36 1.76 -9.80
CA GLY A 117 -36.67 2.34 -10.17
C GLY A 117 -37.80 1.94 -9.21
N ARG A 118 -37.69 0.79 -8.55
CA ARG A 118 -38.61 0.32 -7.48
C ARG A 118 -38.24 0.84 -6.08
N LYS A 119 -37.34 1.82 -5.98
CA LYS A 119 -36.84 2.45 -4.74
C LYS A 119 -36.06 1.50 -3.82
N ILE A 120 -35.43 0.47 -4.37
CA ILE A 120 -34.51 -0.40 -3.63
C ILE A 120 -33.10 0.19 -3.74
N LYS A 121 -32.35 0.26 -2.64
CA LYS A 121 -30.96 0.73 -2.67
C LYS A 121 -30.05 -0.38 -3.19
N VAL A 122 -29.60 -0.25 -4.43
CA VAL A 122 -28.85 -1.29 -5.14
C VAL A 122 -27.63 -0.72 -5.86
N ARG A 123 -26.59 -1.55 -5.99
CA ARG A 123 -25.40 -1.34 -6.82
C ARG A 123 -25.03 -2.62 -7.56
N TYR A 124 -24.26 -2.51 -8.64
CA TYR A 124 -23.72 -3.67 -9.35
C TYR A 124 -22.21 -3.81 -9.19
N LEU A 125 -21.68 -5.01 -9.49
CA LEU A 125 -20.26 -5.31 -9.52
C LEU A 125 -19.89 -6.26 -10.67
N HIS A 126 -19.02 -5.81 -11.58
CA HIS A 126 -18.51 -6.61 -12.71
C HIS A 126 -16.99 -6.40 -12.92
N SER A 127 -16.39 -7.14 -13.86
CA SER A 127 -14.93 -7.22 -14.06
C SER A 127 -14.24 -5.93 -14.49
N THR A 128 -14.95 -4.99 -15.12
CA THR A 128 -14.39 -3.71 -15.59
C THR A 128 -14.44 -2.56 -14.57
N ILE A 129 -14.93 -2.80 -13.35
CA ILE A 129 -14.87 -1.83 -12.25
C ILE A 129 -13.46 -1.78 -11.70
N ASP A 130 -12.96 -0.57 -11.42
CA ASP A 130 -11.63 -0.38 -10.86
C ASP A 130 -11.50 -1.01 -9.46
N THR A 131 -10.29 -1.38 -9.09
CA THR A 131 -10.02 -2.06 -7.81
C THR A 131 -10.41 -1.18 -6.61
N LEU A 132 -10.21 0.15 -6.69
CA LEU A 132 -10.60 1.08 -5.62
C LEU A 132 -12.12 1.21 -5.51
N GLU A 133 -12.79 1.41 -6.63
CA GLU A 133 -14.25 1.51 -6.71
C GLU A 133 -14.93 0.22 -6.19
N ARG A 134 -14.35 -0.95 -6.50
CA ARG A 134 -14.79 -2.24 -5.95
C ARG A 134 -14.73 -2.26 -4.41
N VAL A 135 -13.67 -1.74 -3.81
CA VAL A 135 -13.53 -1.68 -2.34
C VAL A 135 -14.57 -0.76 -1.72
N GLU A 136 -14.85 0.38 -2.36
CA GLU A 136 -15.88 1.33 -1.90
C GLU A 136 -17.29 0.76 -1.97
N ILE A 137 -17.64 0.10 -3.08
CA ILE A 137 -18.95 -0.57 -3.24
C ILE A 137 -19.14 -1.61 -2.13
N LEU A 138 -18.13 -2.43 -1.85
CA LEU A 138 -18.22 -3.45 -0.81
C LEU A 138 -18.32 -2.87 0.59
N ARG A 139 -17.62 -1.76 0.85
CA ARG A 139 -17.78 -1.02 2.10
C ARG A 139 -19.20 -0.46 2.22
N GLY A 140 -19.73 0.16 1.16
CA GLY A 140 -21.09 0.71 1.14
C GLY A 140 -22.15 -0.35 1.46
N LEU A 141 -21.97 -1.58 0.97
CA LEU A 141 -22.85 -2.70 1.32
C LEU A 141 -22.77 -3.03 2.83
N ARG A 142 -21.55 -3.11 3.39
CA ARG A 142 -21.34 -3.41 4.82
C ARG A 142 -21.83 -2.29 5.74
N THR A 143 -21.61 -1.03 5.38
CA THR A 143 -22.05 0.14 6.16
C THR A 143 -23.56 0.40 6.02
N GLY A 144 -24.23 -0.25 5.06
CA GLY A 144 -25.67 -0.06 4.80
C GLY A 144 -26.00 1.21 4.00
N GLU A 145 -25.05 1.72 3.22
CA GLU A 145 -25.33 2.76 2.22
C GLU A 145 -26.31 2.26 1.16
N PHE A 146 -26.23 0.97 0.83
CA PHE A 146 -27.18 0.25 0.01
C PHE A 146 -27.34 -1.19 0.50
N ASP A 147 -28.42 -1.84 0.08
CA ASP A 147 -28.87 -3.10 0.68
C ASP A 147 -28.64 -4.32 -0.23
N VAL A 148 -28.58 -4.10 -1.55
CA VAL A 148 -28.49 -5.16 -2.57
C VAL A 148 -27.28 -4.96 -3.47
N LEU A 149 -26.48 -6.02 -3.68
CA LEU A 149 -25.38 -6.03 -4.63
C LEU A 149 -25.64 -7.05 -5.74
N VAL A 150 -25.67 -6.60 -7.00
CA VAL A 150 -25.86 -7.44 -8.17
C VAL A 150 -24.51 -7.68 -8.87
N GLY A 151 -24.14 -8.90 -9.25
CA GLY A 151 -22.89 -9.10 -9.97
C GLY A 151 -22.80 -10.40 -10.77
N ILE A 152 -21.84 -10.47 -11.67
CA ILE A 152 -21.66 -11.65 -12.56
C ILE A 152 -20.85 -12.73 -11.86
N ASN A 153 -19.72 -12.31 -11.29
CA ASN A 153 -18.77 -13.17 -10.60
C ASN A 153 -18.36 -12.49 -9.30
N LEU A 154 -19.18 -12.68 -8.28
CA LEU A 154 -18.89 -12.27 -6.92
C LEU A 154 -17.91 -13.26 -6.23
N LEU A 155 -17.30 -14.20 -6.96
CA LEU A 155 -16.42 -15.25 -6.42
C LEU A 155 -14.93 -14.87 -6.39
N ARG A 156 -14.58 -13.61 -6.15
CA ARG A 156 -13.18 -13.28 -5.86
C ARG A 156 -12.88 -13.45 -4.36
N GLU A 157 -11.67 -13.91 -4.07
CA GLU A 157 -11.10 -13.97 -2.73
C GLU A 157 -11.29 -12.63 -2.00
N GLY A 158 -11.65 -12.67 -0.71
CA GLY A 158 -11.75 -11.46 0.13
C GLY A 158 -13.14 -10.84 0.32
N LEU A 159 -14.21 -11.40 -0.26
CA LEU A 159 -15.59 -11.00 0.07
C LEU A 159 -16.09 -11.68 1.34
N ASP A 160 -15.76 -11.10 2.49
CA ASP A 160 -16.24 -11.51 3.81
C ASP A 160 -17.37 -10.57 4.29
N LEU A 161 -18.61 -11.02 4.11
CA LEU A 161 -19.82 -10.22 4.33
C LEU A 161 -20.78 -10.97 5.29
N PRO A 162 -20.56 -10.94 6.61
CA PRO A 162 -21.48 -11.58 7.56
C PRO A 162 -22.89 -10.97 7.57
N GLU A 163 -23.04 -9.76 7.06
CA GLU A 163 -24.31 -9.04 6.97
C GLU A 163 -25.23 -9.60 5.88
N VAL A 164 -24.71 -10.43 4.97
CA VAL A 164 -25.48 -11.05 3.89
C VAL A 164 -26.24 -12.26 4.42
N SER A 165 -27.58 -12.22 4.32
CA SER A 165 -28.46 -13.33 4.70
C SER A 165 -29.21 -13.93 3.52
N LEU A 166 -29.22 -13.29 2.34
CA LEU A 166 -29.83 -13.83 1.14
C LEU A 166 -28.86 -13.79 -0.04
N VAL A 167 -28.71 -14.92 -0.71
CA VAL A 167 -28.04 -15.02 -2.01
C VAL A 167 -29.04 -15.51 -3.05
N ALA A 168 -29.28 -14.73 -4.09
CA ALA A 168 -30.13 -15.11 -5.21
C ALA A 168 -29.29 -15.39 -6.46
N ILE A 169 -29.45 -16.58 -7.04
CA ILE A 169 -28.74 -17.00 -8.25
C ILE A 169 -29.76 -17.03 -9.40
N LEU A 170 -29.67 -16.05 -10.30
CA LEU A 170 -30.49 -16.03 -11.51
C LEU A 170 -29.91 -16.99 -12.55
N ASP A 171 -30.80 -17.63 -13.30
CA ASP A 171 -30.47 -18.56 -14.39
C ASP A 171 -29.48 -19.64 -13.94
N ALA A 172 -29.78 -20.28 -12.81
CA ALA A 172 -28.92 -21.28 -12.19
C ALA A 172 -28.80 -22.57 -13.04
N ASP A 173 -29.76 -22.83 -13.93
CA ASP A 173 -29.80 -23.94 -14.88
C ASP A 173 -28.86 -23.76 -16.08
N LYS A 174 -28.34 -22.55 -16.33
CA LYS A 174 -27.46 -22.28 -17.49
C LYS A 174 -26.03 -22.70 -17.19
N GLU A 175 -25.74 -23.98 -17.42
CA GLU A 175 -24.42 -24.55 -17.18
C GLU A 175 -23.32 -23.80 -17.93
N GLY A 176 -22.19 -23.63 -17.25
CA GLY A 176 -21.04 -22.87 -17.72
C GLY A 176 -20.09 -22.59 -16.57
N PHE A 177 -19.06 -21.78 -16.82
CA PHE A 177 -18.03 -21.49 -15.82
C PHE A 177 -18.62 -21.00 -14.47
N LEU A 178 -19.60 -20.09 -14.53
CA LEU A 178 -20.24 -19.47 -13.35
C LEU A 178 -21.31 -20.34 -12.69
N ARG A 179 -21.71 -21.45 -13.32
CA ARG A 179 -22.78 -22.36 -12.85
C ARG A 179 -22.29 -23.81 -12.80
N SER A 180 -20.98 -24.00 -12.65
CA SER A 180 -20.38 -25.30 -12.32
C SER A 180 -20.71 -25.69 -10.87
N GLU A 181 -20.61 -26.99 -10.56
CA GLU A 181 -20.79 -27.53 -9.20
C GLU A 181 -19.99 -26.72 -8.16
N ILE A 182 -18.70 -26.48 -8.44
CA ILE A 182 -17.80 -25.73 -7.55
C ILE A 182 -18.27 -24.28 -7.39
N SER A 183 -18.61 -23.60 -8.49
CA SER A 183 -19.07 -22.21 -8.48
C SER A 183 -20.36 -22.04 -7.67
N LEU A 184 -21.30 -22.98 -7.83
CA LEU A 184 -22.56 -22.97 -7.08
C LEU A 184 -22.32 -23.18 -5.58
N ILE A 185 -21.51 -24.17 -5.18
CA ILE A 185 -21.15 -24.40 -3.77
C ILE A 185 -20.51 -23.15 -3.15
N GLN A 186 -19.58 -22.51 -3.85
CA GLN A 186 -18.94 -21.29 -3.36
C GLN A 186 -19.90 -20.10 -3.26
N THR A 187 -20.85 -19.98 -4.20
CA THR A 187 -21.88 -18.93 -4.18
C THR A 187 -22.85 -19.13 -3.03
N ILE A 188 -23.30 -20.37 -2.80
CA ILE A 188 -24.11 -20.76 -1.63
C ILE A 188 -23.38 -20.39 -0.33
N GLY A 189 -22.08 -20.68 -0.27
CA GLY A 189 -21.21 -20.39 0.87
C GLY A 189 -21.22 -18.92 1.32
N ARG A 190 -21.60 -17.96 0.45
CA ARG A 190 -21.63 -16.54 0.79
C ARG A 190 -22.68 -16.17 1.84
N ALA A 191 -23.76 -16.96 1.96
CA ALA A 191 -24.76 -16.77 3.02
C ALA A 191 -24.45 -17.58 4.30
N SER A 192 -23.35 -18.35 4.35
CA SER A 192 -23.04 -19.26 5.48
C SER A 192 -22.53 -18.57 6.74
N ARG A 193 -22.27 -17.26 6.69
CA ARG A 193 -21.76 -16.47 7.84
C ARG A 193 -22.86 -15.86 8.70
N ASN A 194 -24.11 -16.00 8.27
CA ASN A 194 -25.29 -15.45 8.91
C ASN A 194 -26.25 -16.58 9.33
N VAL A 195 -26.78 -16.53 10.55
CA VAL A 195 -27.74 -17.54 11.06
C VAL A 195 -29.01 -17.59 10.20
N ASN A 196 -29.44 -16.45 9.65
CA ASN A 196 -30.59 -16.34 8.74
C ASN A 196 -30.24 -16.61 7.27
N GLY A 197 -29.05 -17.15 7.00
CA GLY A 197 -28.53 -17.43 5.67
C GLY A 197 -29.46 -18.32 4.85
N LYS A 198 -29.90 -17.81 3.70
CA LYS A 198 -30.75 -18.49 2.72
C LYS A 198 -30.24 -18.26 1.30
N VAL A 199 -30.43 -19.25 0.45
CA VAL A 199 -30.10 -19.16 -0.98
C VAL A 199 -31.33 -19.49 -1.82
N ILE A 200 -31.59 -18.69 -2.84
CA ILE A 200 -32.63 -18.94 -3.84
C ILE A 200 -31.95 -19.14 -5.18
N MET A 201 -32.17 -20.30 -5.81
CA MET A 201 -31.74 -20.57 -7.17
C MET A 201 -32.96 -20.50 -8.10
N TYR A 202 -32.93 -19.60 -9.07
CA TYR A 202 -33.94 -19.55 -10.11
C TYR A 202 -33.49 -20.41 -11.29
N ALA A 203 -34.21 -21.50 -11.53
CA ALA A 203 -33.88 -22.51 -12.54
C ALA A 203 -35.17 -23.19 -13.02
N ASP A 204 -35.26 -23.45 -14.33
CA ASP A 204 -36.40 -24.18 -14.90
C ASP A 204 -36.25 -25.70 -14.80
N TYR A 205 -35.02 -26.19 -14.72
CA TYR A 205 -34.69 -27.60 -14.53
C TYR A 205 -33.50 -27.76 -13.59
N ILE A 206 -33.42 -28.90 -12.91
CA ILE A 206 -32.33 -29.24 -12.00
C ILE A 206 -31.21 -29.89 -12.83
N THR A 207 -30.12 -29.17 -13.02
CA THR A 207 -28.90 -29.68 -13.68
C THR A 207 -28.10 -30.59 -12.76
N ASN A 208 -27.12 -31.32 -13.32
CA ASN A 208 -26.19 -32.11 -12.52
C ASN A 208 -25.37 -31.23 -11.57
N ALA A 209 -24.95 -30.04 -12.04
CA ALA A 209 -24.26 -29.06 -11.20
C ALA A 209 -25.11 -28.62 -9.99
N ILE A 210 -26.41 -28.32 -10.19
CA ILE A 210 -27.32 -27.97 -9.10
C ILE A 210 -27.49 -29.16 -8.15
N LYS A 211 -27.73 -30.36 -8.68
CA LYS A 211 -27.94 -31.57 -7.87
C LYS A 211 -26.75 -31.88 -6.97
N ASN A 212 -25.54 -31.84 -7.52
CA ASN A 212 -24.32 -32.10 -6.77
C ASN A 212 -24.06 -30.99 -5.73
N ALA A 213 -24.26 -29.73 -6.09
CA ALA A 213 -24.10 -28.60 -5.16
C ALA A 213 -25.07 -28.70 -3.98
N LEU A 214 -26.34 -29.06 -4.22
CA LEU A 214 -27.33 -29.30 -3.17
C LEU A 214 -26.93 -30.48 -2.28
N SER A 215 -26.50 -31.59 -2.87
CA SER A 215 -26.08 -32.78 -2.13
C SER A 215 -24.91 -32.48 -1.18
N GLU A 216 -23.88 -31.77 -1.67
CA GLU A 216 -22.71 -31.44 -0.84
C GLU A 216 -23.04 -30.39 0.23
N THR A 217 -23.87 -29.39 -0.10
CA THR A 217 -24.33 -28.37 0.86
C THR A 217 -25.14 -29.02 1.99
N ASN A 218 -26.06 -29.93 1.66
CA ASN A 218 -26.86 -30.64 2.66
C ASN A 218 -25.99 -31.57 3.51
N ARG A 219 -25.04 -32.30 2.91
CA ARG A 219 -24.08 -33.12 3.67
C ARG A 219 -23.33 -32.30 4.72
N ARG A 220 -22.79 -31.13 4.33
CA ARG A 220 -22.07 -30.23 5.25
C ARG A 220 -22.99 -29.68 6.35
N ARG A 221 -24.22 -29.31 5.98
CA ARG A 221 -25.24 -28.82 6.90
C ARG A 221 -25.62 -29.87 7.94
N ASP A 222 -25.89 -31.10 7.53
CA ASP A 222 -26.32 -32.19 8.42
C ASP A 222 -25.22 -32.55 9.42
N LEU A 223 -23.96 -32.68 8.97
CA LEU A 223 -22.81 -32.92 9.83
C LEU A 223 -22.64 -31.83 10.90
N GLN A 224 -22.80 -30.56 10.52
CA GLN A 224 -22.73 -29.45 11.47
C GLN A 224 -23.89 -29.48 12.47
N ILE A 225 -25.11 -29.79 12.03
CA ILE A 225 -26.30 -29.87 12.90
C ILE A 225 -26.13 -30.99 13.93
N GLU A 226 -25.67 -32.17 13.51
CA GLU A 226 -25.40 -33.29 14.40
C GLU A 226 -24.32 -32.94 15.43
N TYR A 227 -23.23 -32.31 14.98
CA TYR A 227 -22.16 -31.85 15.88
C TYR A 227 -22.68 -30.82 16.88
N ASN A 228 -23.45 -29.83 16.43
CA ASN A 228 -24.03 -28.81 17.29
C ASN A 228 -24.95 -29.41 18.36
N LYS A 229 -25.78 -30.40 17.98
CA LYS A 229 -26.66 -31.12 18.92
C LYS A 229 -25.84 -31.91 19.94
N LYS A 230 -24.83 -32.65 19.49
CA LYS A 230 -23.97 -33.47 20.35
C LYS A 230 -23.18 -32.64 21.36
N HIS A 231 -22.76 -31.43 20.97
CA HIS A 231 -21.89 -30.56 21.77
C HIS A 231 -22.62 -29.35 22.39
N ASN A 232 -23.95 -29.30 22.32
CA ASN A 232 -24.78 -28.18 22.83
C ASN A 232 -24.34 -26.79 22.32
N ILE A 233 -23.97 -26.69 21.05
CA ILE A 233 -23.53 -25.43 20.44
C ILE A 233 -24.73 -24.70 19.82
N THR A 234 -24.97 -23.46 20.25
CA THR A 234 -25.95 -22.57 19.61
C THR A 234 -25.28 -21.74 18.51
N PRO A 235 -25.74 -21.79 17.24
CA PRO A 235 -25.16 -21.02 16.15
C PRO A 235 -25.22 -19.51 16.42
N LYS A 236 -24.12 -18.80 16.19
CA LYS A 236 -24.06 -17.33 16.30
C LYS A 236 -23.51 -16.70 15.02
N THR A 237 -24.16 -15.65 14.54
CA THR A 237 -23.69 -14.85 13.41
C THR A 237 -22.33 -14.23 13.74
N ILE A 238 -21.39 -14.26 12.80
CA ILE A 238 -20.06 -13.71 12.98
C ILE A 238 -20.14 -12.18 12.85
N ASN A 239 -20.03 -11.45 13.94
CA ASN A 239 -19.92 -9.99 13.88
C ASN A 239 -18.44 -9.60 13.69
N LYS A 240 -18.07 -9.11 12.51
CA LYS A 240 -16.76 -8.49 12.27
C LYS A 240 -16.88 -6.98 12.31
N THR A 241 -16.07 -6.34 13.13
CA THR A 241 -15.91 -4.88 13.12
C THR A 241 -15.53 -4.43 11.71
N ILE A 242 -16.18 -3.38 11.20
CA ILE A 242 -15.77 -2.74 9.95
C ILE A 242 -14.44 -2.04 10.26
N SER A 243 -13.33 -2.74 10.07
CA SER A 243 -12.00 -2.18 10.30
C SER A 243 -11.72 -1.12 9.24
N ASP A 244 -11.77 0.15 9.65
CA ASP A 244 -11.41 1.33 8.86
C ASP A 244 -9.89 1.40 8.62
N ILE A 245 -9.39 0.49 7.79
CA ILE A 245 -7.98 0.48 7.34
C ILE A 245 -7.67 1.74 6.50
N LEU A 246 -8.67 2.31 5.83
CA LEU A 246 -8.53 3.50 4.98
C LEU A 246 -8.63 4.83 5.75
N TYR A 247 -9.39 4.92 6.85
CA TYR A 247 -9.63 6.19 7.56
C TYR A 247 -8.68 6.44 8.75
N LYS A 248 -7.96 5.43 9.26
CA LYS A 248 -6.87 5.63 10.23
C LYS A 248 -5.70 6.48 9.69
N ARG A 249 -5.70 6.84 8.39
CA ARG A 249 -4.66 7.63 7.71
C ARG A 249 -5.03 9.10 7.41
N GLY A 250 -6.04 9.68 8.05
CA GLY A 250 -6.20 11.14 8.08
C GLY A 250 -6.60 11.81 6.77
N ILE A 251 -7.45 11.17 5.95
CA ILE A 251 -8.15 11.86 4.86
C ILE A 251 -9.28 12.69 5.46
N LYS A 252 -9.28 13.99 5.16
CA LYS A 252 -10.22 15.00 5.70
C LYS A 252 -11.68 14.68 5.39
N THR A 253 -12.54 15.25 6.24
CA THR A 253 -13.98 15.04 6.44
C THR A 253 -14.91 15.11 5.21
N LYS A 254 -16.05 14.41 5.36
CA LYS A 254 -17.34 14.33 4.62
C LYS A 254 -17.93 15.59 3.93
N LYS A 255 -17.25 16.71 3.78
CA LYS A 255 -17.81 17.96 3.22
C LYS A 255 -17.31 18.37 1.83
N GLU A 256 -16.16 17.87 1.36
CA GLU A 256 -15.59 18.32 0.06
C GLU A 256 -15.95 17.40 -1.13
N VAL A 257 -16.30 16.13 -0.92
CA VAL A 257 -16.75 15.24 -2.02
C VAL A 257 -18.20 15.54 -2.47
N ARG A 258 -18.96 16.31 -1.68
CA ARG A 258 -20.31 16.76 -2.06
C ARG A 258 -20.32 17.92 -3.07
N ALA A 259 -19.17 18.52 -3.38
CA ALA A 259 -19.10 19.62 -4.34
C ALA A 259 -19.20 19.15 -5.81
N ASP A 260 -18.80 17.90 -6.12
CA ASP A 260 -18.80 17.38 -7.50
C ASP A 260 -20.02 16.53 -7.85
N PHE A 261 -20.96 16.34 -6.94
CA PHE A 261 -22.23 15.66 -7.20
C PHE A 261 -23.43 16.53 -6.80
N LYS A 262 -23.57 17.68 -7.48
CA LYS A 262 -24.90 18.26 -7.68
C LYS A 262 -25.64 17.42 -8.71
N VAL A 263 -26.70 16.76 -8.26
CA VAL A 263 -27.79 16.30 -9.12
C VAL A 263 -28.35 17.51 -9.85
N GLY A 264 -28.33 17.46 -11.19
CA GLY A 264 -29.09 18.36 -12.04
C GLY A 264 -28.26 19.41 -12.78
N GLU A 265 -27.55 19.00 -13.83
CA GLU A 265 -27.56 19.77 -15.07
C GLU A 265 -28.08 18.86 -16.18
N GLN A 266 -29.12 19.36 -16.85
CA GLN A 266 -29.79 18.73 -17.98
C GLN A 266 -28.77 18.42 -19.08
N LYS A 267 -28.29 17.18 -19.15
CA LYS A 267 -27.83 16.64 -20.44
C LYS A 267 -29.05 16.69 -21.36
N LYS A 268 -28.96 17.51 -22.42
CA LYS A 268 -29.96 17.63 -23.49
C LYS A 268 -30.54 16.24 -23.78
N ARG A 269 -31.80 16.03 -23.40
CA ARG A 269 -32.61 14.91 -23.88
C ARG A 269 -32.65 15.05 -25.40
N PHE A 270 -31.98 14.16 -26.11
CA PHE A 270 -32.50 13.78 -27.41
C PHE A 270 -33.76 12.97 -27.10
N SER A 271 -34.92 13.44 -27.55
CA SER A 271 -36.16 12.66 -27.49
C SER A 271 -35.93 11.32 -28.20
N GLU A 272 -36.48 10.23 -27.66
CA GLU A 272 -36.41 8.88 -28.25
C GLU A 272 -36.81 8.89 -29.74
N ASP A 273 -37.70 9.81 -30.13
CA ASP A 273 -38.16 10.00 -31.51
C ASP A 273 -37.07 10.44 -32.50
N LYS A 274 -35.95 11.03 -32.07
CA LYS A 274 -34.84 11.43 -32.97
C LYS A 274 -33.74 10.39 -33.13
N LEU A 275 -33.73 9.33 -32.30
CA LEU A 275 -32.76 8.23 -32.40
C LEU A 275 -33.20 7.13 -33.35
N LEU A 276 -34.52 7.00 -33.59
CA LEU A 276 -35.08 6.07 -34.57
C LEU A 276 -34.95 6.55 -36.01
N ASP A 277 -34.79 7.86 -36.22
CA ASP A 277 -34.60 8.49 -37.54
C ASP A 277 -33.12 8.83 -37.86
N MET A 278 -32.17 8.42 -37.02
CA MET A 278 -30.75 8.65 -37.25
C MET A 278 -30.14 7.49 -38.04
N ASP A 279 -29.41 7.84 -39.11
CA ASP A 279 -28.59 6.90 -39.88
C ASP A 279 -27.73 6.03 -38.94
N PRO A 280 -27.80 4.68 -39.05
CA PRO A 280 -27.04 3.73 -38.25
C PRO A 280 -25.54 4.05 -38.14
N SER A 281 -24.99 4.72 -39.15
CA SER A 281 -23.59 5.16 -39.22
C SER A 281 -23.26 6.22 -38.16
N LYS A 282 -24.20 7.12 -37.83
CA LYS A 282 -24.02 8.17 -36.81
C LYS A 282 -24.18 7.62 -35.38
N ALA A 283 -25.04 6.63 -35.19
CA ALA A 283 -25.24 5.98 -33.89
C ALA A 283 -24.02 5.13 -33.48
N ALA A 284 -23.39 4.45 -34.44
CA ALA A 284 -22.17 3.66 -34.22
C ALA A 284 -20.94 4.50 -33.80
N ASN A 285 -20.85 5.74 -34.30
CA ASN A 285 -19.75 6.67 -33.98
C ASN A 285 -19.78 7.18 -32.53
N ILE A 286 -20.93 7.16 -31.86
CA ILE A 286 -21.07 7.66 -30.48
C ILE A 286 -20.77 6.57 -29.45
N ILE A 287 -21.01 5.30 -29.79
CA ILE A 287 -20.83 4.14 -28.87
C ILE A 287 -19.38 3.64 -28.85
N SER A 288 -18.60 3.89 -29.90
CA SER A 288 -17.22 3.43 -30.01
C SER A 288 -16.24 4.60 -29.81
N GLY A 289 -15.74 4.77 -28.59
CA GLY A 289 -14.59 5.65 -28.29
C GLY A 289 -13.26 5.22 -28.93
N LEU A 290 -13.31 4.52 -30.06
CA LEU A 290 -12.22 4.09 -30.94
C LEU A 290 -12.47 4.51 -32.42
N GLY A 291 -13.53 5.28 -32.70
CA GLY A 291 -14.03 5.58 -34.05
C GLY A 291 -13.35 6.72 -34.81
N GLN A 292 -12.05 6.98 -34.63
CA GLN A 292 -11.29 7.92 -35.47
C GLN A 292 -9.96 7.36 -35.98
N MET A 293 -9.77 6.05 -35.94
CA MET A 293 -8.67 5.44 -36.67
C MET A 293 -9.20 4.94 -38.00
N GLU A 294 -8.59 5.38 -39.10
CA GLU A 294 -8.83 4.77 -40.42
C GLU A 294 -8.65 3.26 -40.27
N LYS A 295 -9.71 2.52 -40.59
CA LYS A 295 -9.61 1.06 -40.62
C LYS A 295 -8.63 0.69 -41.72
N PRO A 296 -7.77 -0.33 -41.51
CA PRO A 296 -6.96 -0.86 -42.59
C PRO A 296 -7.85 -1.25 -43.78
N ASP A 297 -7.41 -0.90 -44.99
CA ASP A 297 -8.15 -1.12 -46.24
C ASP A 297 -8.10 -2.60 -46.64
N VAL A 298 -9.03 -3.39 -46.10
CA VAL A 298 -9.16 -4.83 -46.36
C VAL A 298 -10.65 -5.23 -46.37
N ASP A 299 -11.05 -6.06 -47.34
CA ASP A 299 -12.44 -6.48 -47.52
C ASP A 299 -12.91 -7.52 -46.48
N LEU A 300 -12.12 -8.57 -46.25
CA LEU A 300 -12.37 -9.60 -45.23
C LEU A 300 -11.06 -10.27 -44.81
N ILE A 301 -10.87 -10.44 -43.51
CA ILE A 301 -9.77 -11.22 -42.97
C ILE A 301 -10.29 -12.10 -41.83
N GLU A 302 -10.14 -13.41 -41.98
CA GLU A 302 -10.60 -14.41 -41.02
C GLU A 302 -9.40 -15.13 -40.38
N GLY A 303 -9.60 -15.67 -39.17
CA GLY A 303 -8.53 -16.40 -38.46
C GLY A 303 -7.49 -15.52 -37.75
N LEU A 304 -7.77 -14.22 -37.56
CA LEU A 304 -6.86 -13.34 -36.85
C LEU A 304 -6.72 -13.72 -35.37
N SER A 305 -5.48 -13.94 -34.97
CA SER A 305 -5.10 -13.94 -33.55
C SER A 305 -4.99 -12.49 -33.04
N PRO A 306 -5.22 -12.23 -31.75
CA PRO A 306 -4.99 -10.90 -31.16
C PRO A 306 -3.57 -10.39 -31.48
N ALA A 307 -3.48 -9.31 -32.27
CA ALA A 307 -2.21 -8.77 -32.73
C ALA A 307 -1.56 -7.89 -31.65
N VAL A 308 -0.30 -8.16 -31.32
CA VAL A 308 0.54 -7.32 -30.47
C VAL A 308 1.65 -6.74 -31.33
N SER A 309 1.69 -5.42 -31.47
CA SER A 309 2.74 -4.72 -32.20
C SER A 309 3.92 -4.40 -31.27
N ILE A 310 5.12 -4.85 -31.62
CA ILE A 310 6.37 -4.51 -30.94
C ILE A 310 7.21 -3.67 -31.90
N ASN A 311 7.11 -2.36 -31.77
CA ASN A 311 7.85 -1.39 -32.59
C ASN A 311 8.79 -0.58 -31.69
N GLN A 312 9.88 -0.06 -32.25
CA GLN A 312 10.73 0.95 -31.58
C GLN A 312 10.06 2.35 -31.56
N LYS A 313 8.75 2.43 -31.26
CA LYS A 313 8.11 3.73 -31.00
C LYS A 313 8.60 4.25 -29.65
N GLY A 314 8.83 5.57 -29.60
CA GLY A 314 9.67 6.26 -28.60
C GLY A 314 9.59 5.71 -27.18
N VAL A 315 10.76 5.41 -26.62
CA VAL A 315 10.93 5.01 -25.22
C VAL A 315 10.21 6.04 -24.33
N SER A 316 9.32 5.56 -23.44
CA SER A 316 8.61 6.41 -22.48
C SER A 316 9.60 7.32 -21.76
N LYS A 317 9.48 8.64 -21.96
CA LYS A 317 10.33 9.65 -21.32
C LYS A 317 9.97 9.90 -19.84
N ASN A 318 9.16 9.03 -19.23
CA ASN A 318 8.77 9.20 -17.84
C ASN A 318 9.98 8.92 -16.93
N PRO A 319 10.47 9.92 -16.17
CA PRO A 319 11.69 9.79 -15.36
C PRO A 319 11.59 8.72 -14.25
N ARG A 320 10.36 8.33 -13.89
CA ARG A 320 10.08 7.26 -12.93
C ARG A 320 10.09 5.86 -13.56
N SER A 321 10.02 5.75 -14.88
CA SER A 321 10.13 4.46 -15.56
C SER A 321 11.61 4.04 -15.65
N THR A 322 11.89 2.82 -15.21
CA THR A 322 13.20 2.17 -15.30
C THR A 322 13.07 0.90 -16.13
N VAL A 323 14.19 0.31 -16.54
CA VAL A 323 14.19 -1.02 -17.17
C VAL A 323 13.45 -2.04 -16.29
N GLY A 324 13.67 -2.00 -14.97
CA GLY A 324 13.03 -2.90 -14.03
C GLY A 324 11.50 -2.75 -13.94
N THR A 325 10.97 -1.53 -14.09
CA THR A 325 9.50 -1.32 -14.11
C THR A 325 8.89 -1.68 -15.46
N ILE A 326 9.60 -1.42 -16.57
CA ILE A 326 9.12 -1.76 -17.92
C ILE A 326 9.06 -3.27 -18.13
N THR A 327 10.02 -3.99 -17.56
CA THR A 327 10.11 -5.46 -17.63
C THR A 327 9.36 -6.18 -16.52
N GLU A 328 8.69 -5.44 -15.62
CA GLU A 328 8.05 -5.93 -14.39
C GLU A 328 8.98 -6.66 -13.40
N ILE A 329 10.28 -6.82 -13.70
CA ILE A 329 11.26 -7.47 -12.82
C ILE A 329 11.30 -6.78 -11.45
N TYR A 330 11.22 -5.45 -11.43
CA TYR A 330 11.20 -4.69 -10.18
C TYR A 330 9.97 -5.05 -9.34
N ASP A 331 8.82 -5.31 -9.96
CA ASP A 331 7.59 -5.66 -9.25
C ASP A 331 7.72 -7.01 -8.55
N TYR A 332 8.35 -8.00 -9.20
CA TYR A 332 8.71 -9.27 -8.57
C TYR A 332 9.74 -9.11 -7.44
N LEU A 333 10.76 -8.25 -7.64
CA LEU A 333 11.73 -7.95 -6.58
C LEU A 333 11.06 -7.35 -5.33
N ARG A 334 10.07 -6.45 -5.51
CA ARG A 334 9.31 -5.90 -4.38
C ARG A 334 8.58 -6.98 -3.60
N VAL A 335 7.99 -7.96 -4.29
CA VAL A 335 7.33 -9.09 -3.63
C VAL A 335 8.36 -9.95 -2.90
N LEU A 336 9.49 -10.25 -3.53
CA LEU A 336 10.58 -11.03 -2.93
C LEU A 336 11.09 -10.39 -1.64
N TYR A 337 11.44 -9.10 -1.67
CA TYR A 337 11.91 -8.35 -0.50
C TYR A 337 10.83 -8.18 0.58
N ALA A 338 9.55 -8.17 0.22
CA ALA A 338 8.48 -8.15 1.22
C ALA A 338 8.30 -9.51 1.91
N GLN A 339 8.52 -10.62 1.20
CA GLN A 339 8.27 -11.97 1.73
C GLN A 339 9.45 -12.52 2.55
N ILE A 340 10.68 -12.35 2.06
CA ILE A 340 11.87 -12.95 2.69
C ILE A 340 12.93 -11.91 3.08
N GLY A 341 12.63 -10.62 2.90
CA GLY A 341 13.54 -9.56 3.27
C GLY A 341 13.68 -9.45 4.78
N ILE A 342 14.92 -9.33 5.23
CA ILE A 342 15.28 -9.21 6.63
C ILE A 342 15.47 -7.72 6.95
N PRO A 343 14.65 -7.10 7.82
CA PRO A 343 14.77 -5.70 8.15
C PRO A 343 15.89 -5.46 9.18
N TYR A 344 16.76 -4.51 8.88
CA TYR A 344 17.78 -4.01 9.80
C TYR A 344 17.47 -2.57 10.19
N CYS A 345 17.86 -2.17 11.39
CA CYS A 345 17.78 -0.78 11.80
C CYS A 345 18.73 0.07 10.96
N TYR A 346 18.21 1.08 10.25
CA TYR A 346 19.02 1.96 9.40
C TYR A 346 19.98 2.89 10.20
N ARG A 347 19.88 2.91 11.54
CA ARG A 347 20.74 3.72 12.41
C ARG A 347 21.82 2.90 13.11
N CYS A 348 21.48 1.76 13.71
CA CYS A 348 22.43 0.93 14.46
C CYS A 348 22.79 -0.40 13.77
N GLY A 349 22.14 -0.76 12.67
CA GLY A 349 22.42 -1.98 11.91
C GLY A 349 21.94 -3.28 12.54
N LYS A 350 21.30 -3.25 13.71
CA LYS A 350 20.76 -4.45 14.36
C LYS A 350 19.55 -5.02 13.64
N LEU A 351 19.38 -6.34 13.75
CA LEU A 351 18.23 -7.08 13.23
C LEU A 351 16.93 -6.64 13.90
N ILE A 352 15.86 -6.44 13.12
CA ILE A 352 14.53 -6.16 13.65
C ILE A 352 13.69 -7.43 13.52
N THR A 353 13.31 -7.98 14.65
CA THR A 353 12.46 -9.17 14.72
C THR A 353 11.17 -8.82 15.44
N ARG A 354 10.05 -9.19 14.82
CA ARG A 354 8.76 -9.28 15.50
C ARG A 354 8.65 -10.66 16.11
N GLN A 355 8.30 -10.74 17.39
CA GLN A 355 8.13 -12.01 18.09
C GLN A 355 6.77 -12.05 18.77
N THR A 356 6.08 -13.18 18.68
CA THR A 356 4.86 -13.40 19.48
C THR A 356 5.23 -13.67 20.94
N VAL A 357 4.28 -13.50 21.86
CA VAL A 357 4.47 -13.84 23.28
C VAL A 357 5.04 -15.25 23.42
N ASP A 358 4.44 -16.24 22.75
CA ASP A 358 4.89 -17.64 22.78
C ASP A 358 6.35 -17.79 22.34
N GLN A 359 6.77 -17.10 21.27
CA GLN A 359 8.16 -17.15 20.80
C GLN A 359 9.14 -16.50 21.77
N ILE A 360 8.73 -15.44 22.47
CA ILE A 360 9.54 -14.81 23.51
C ILE A 360 9.67 -15.77 24.69
N VAL A 361 8.55 -16.37 25.13
CA VAL A 361 8.52 -17.36 26.21
C VAL A 361 9.42 -18.54 25.89
N ASP A 362 9.27 -19.14 24.71
CA ASP A 362 10.07 -20.29 24.28
C ASP A 362 11.57 -19.97 24.30
N ARG A 363 11.96 -18.79 23.81
CA ARG A 363 13.37 -18.35 23.79
C ARG A 363 13.94 -18.06 25.18
N VAL A 364 13.11 -17.60 26.12
CA VAL A 364 13.52 -17.45 27.53
C VAL A 364 13.63 -18.83 28.19
N MET A 365 12.78 -19.78 27.82
CA MET A 365 12.81 -21.17 28.32
C MET A 365 14.02 -21.99 27.79
N GLU A 366 14.71 -21.52 26.75
CA GLU A 366 15.99 -22.10 26.28
C GLU A 366 17.17 -21.84 27.23
N LEU A 367 17.03 -20.92 28.18
CA LEU A 367 18.06 -20.65 29.18
C LEU A 367 18.26 -21.87 30.10
N ALA A 368 19.48 -22.01 30.65
CA ALA A 368 19.84 -23.13 31.51
C ALA A 368 18.91 -23.22 32.74
N GLU A 369 18.54 -24.45 33.13
CA GLU A 369 17.68 -24.67 34.28
C GLU A 369 18.30 -24.07 35.55
N GLY A 370 17.48 -23.34 36.30
CA GLY A 370 17.90 -22.66 37.51
C GLY A 370 18.49 -21.26 37.33
N THR A 371 18.62 -20.76 36.10
CA THR A 371 18.98 -19.36 35.82
C THR A 371 17.95 -18.43 36.45
N LYS A 372 18.41 -17.42 37.21
CA LYS A 372 17.56 -16.39 37.82
C LYS A 372 17.50 -15.16 36.92
N PHE A 373 16.30 -14.65 36.67
CA PHE A 373 16.09 -13.49 35.80
C PHE A 373 14.93 -12.63 36.30
N GLN A 374 14.83 -11.41 35.78
CA GLN A 374 13.71 -10.53 36.05
C GLN A 374 13.11 -9.98 34.76
N VAL A 375 11.78 -9.88 34.74
CA VAL A 375 10.99 -9.34 33.64
C VAL A 375 10.82 -7.84 33.89
N LEU A 376 11.29 -7.05 32.94
CA LEU A 376 11.34 -5.61 33.00
C LEU A 376 10.50 -5.01 31.87
N SER A 377 9.62 -4.06 32.23
CA SER A 377 8.81 -3.31 31.27
C SER A 377 9.39 -1.90 31.07
N PRO A 378 10.07 -1.62 29.93
CA PRO A 378 10.72 -0.34 29.69
C PRO A 378 9.72 0.74 29.22
N ILE A 379 9.04 1.36 30.18
CA ILE A 379 8.05 2.41 29.93
C ILE A 379 8.67 3.69 29.33
N ILE A 380 9.91 4.03 29.70
CA ILE A 380 10.63 5.21 29.19
C ILE A 380 12.06 4.83 28.82
N ARG A 381 12.46 5.22 27.61
CA ARG A 381 13.76 4.86 27.01
C ARG A 381 14.47 6.11 26.48
N GLY A 382 15.48 6.59 27.20
CA GLY A 382 16.39 7.66 26.76
C GLY A 382 15.72 9.00 26.47
N ARG A 383 14.61 9.32 27.15
CA ARG A 383 13.85 10.56 26.96
C ARG A 383 14.05 11.51 28.14
N LYS A 384 13.95 12.81 27.87
CA LYS A 384 14.08 13.86 28.89
C LYS A 384 12.73 14.16 29.55
N GLY A 385 12.72 14.30 30.87
CA GLY A 385 11.51 14.65 31.61
C GLY A 385 11.53 14.20 33.07
N GLU A 386 10.64 14.77 33.87
CA GLU A 386 10.51 14.47 35.31
C GLU A 386 9.60 13.26 35.60
N TYR A 387 8.70 12.95 34.66
CA TYR A 387 7.84 11.74 34.65
C TYR A 387 6.96 11.50 35.90
N ILE A 388 6.64 12.56 36.67
CA ILE A 388 5.80 12.50 37.89
C ILE A 388 4.49 11.74 37.66
N LYS A 389 3.71 12.12 36.63
CA LYS A 389 2.44 11.44 36.28
C LYS A 389 2.62 9.97 35.91
N THR A 390 3.77 9.62 35.32
CA THR A 390 4.07 8.23 34.98
C THR A 390 4.29 7.42 36.24
N PHE A 391 5.02 7.94 37.23
CA PHE A 391 5.19 7.27 38.52
C PHE A 391 3.87 7.14 39.31
N GLU A 392 3.02 8.18 39.30
CA GLU A 392 1.67 8.11 39.89
C GLU A 392 0.84 6.98 39.27
N ASN A 393 0.85 6.87 37.94
CA ASN A 393 0.14 5.80 37.23
C ASN A 393 0.68 4.42 37.60
N VAL A 394 2.01 4.24 37.63
CA VAL A 394 2.64 2.96 37.99
C VAL A 394 2.31 2.57 39.44
N LYS A 395 2.28 3.54 40.36
CA LYS A 395 1.88 3.32 41.76
C LYS A 395 0.41 2.92 41.86
N ASN A 396 -0.48 3.61 41.14
CA ASN A 396 -1.91 3.30 41.12
C ASN A 396 -2.21 1.92 40.51
N SER A 397 -1.38 1.45 39.58
CA SER A 397 -1.46 0.09 39.02
C SER A 397 -0.95 -1.00 39.96
N GLY A 398 -0.43 -0.65 41.15
CA GLY A 398 -0.04 -1.60 42.19
C GLY A 398 1.36 -2.20 42.04
N TYR A 399 2.22 -1.64 41.18
CA TYR A 399 3.59 -2.12 41.03
C TYR A 399 4.46 -1.66 42.21
N ALA A 400 5.19 -2.60 42.81
CA ALA A 400 5.99 -2.33 44.01
C ALA A 400 7.40 -1.76 43.72
N ARG A 401 7.97 -2.04 42.54
CA ARG A 401 9.37 -1.74 42.23
C ARG A 401 9.56 -1.18 40.82
N VAL A 402 10.40 -0.17 40.72
CA VAL A 402 10.85 0.43 39.45
C VAL A 402 12.36 0.51 39.42
N ARG A 403 12.93 0.44 38.23
CA ARG A 403 14.34 0.67 37.97
C ARG A 403 14.47 1.97 37.19
N ILE A 404 15.30 2.88 37.68
CA ILE A 404 15.54 4.18 37.06
C ILE A 404 17.04 4.35 36.89
N ASP A 405 17.48 4.53 35.64
CA ASP A 405 18.90 4.66 35.26
C ASP A 405 19.79 3.57 35.87
N GLY A 406 19.26 2.34 35.92
CA GLY A 406 19.94 1.16 36.45
C GLY A 406 19.84 0.94 37.96
N LYS A 407 19.32 1.90 38.74
CA LYS A 407 19.09 1.74 40.19
C LYS A 407 17.65 1.33 40.47
N VAL A 408 17.46 0.37 41.37
CA VAL A 408 16.12 -0.12 41.77
C VAL A 408 15.59 0.71 42.94
N TYR A 409 14.32 1.10 42.84
CA TYR A 409 13.58 1.85 43.85
C TYR A 409 12.28 1.14 44.19
N GLU A 410 11.87 1.20 45.46
CA GLU A 410 10.58 0.70 45.95
C GLU A 410 9.55 1.82 45.98
N LEU A 411 8.38 1.58 45.40
CA LEU A 411 7.26 2.51 45.31
C LEU A 411 6.39 2.40 46.57
N GLY A 412 6.88 2.93 47.70
CA GLY A 412 6.14 3.03 48.97
C GLY A 412 5.28 4.29 49.11
N GLU A 413 4.67 4.49 50.29
CA GLU A 413 3.91 5.71 50.62
C GLU A 413 4.80 6.97 50.58
N ASP A 414 6.08 6.87 50.96
CA ASP A 414 7.06 7.97 51.03
C ASP A 414 7.90 8.19 49.76
N PHE A 415 7.51 7.63 48.61
CA PHE A 415 8.27 7.79 47.36
C PHE A 415 8.02 9.15 46.69
N ASP A 416 8.79 10.19 47.08
CA ASP A 416 8.87 11.49 46.37
C ASP A 416 10.21 11.59 45.62
N PHE A 417 10.26 11.02 44.42
CA PHE A 417 11.47 10.98 43.60
C PHE A 417 11.33 11.92 42.40
N LYS A 418 12.11 13.01 42.37
CA LYS A 418 12.10 14.00 41.29
C LYS A 418 13.29 13.79 40.36
N LEU A 419 12.98 13.47 39.10
CA LEU A 419 13.97 13.39 38.02
C LEU A 419 14.22 14.76 37.40
N ASP A 420 15.43 14.97 36.87
CA ASP A 420 15.79 16.22 36.21
C ASP A 420 15.18 16.30 34.81
N LYS A 421 14.37 17.33 34.57
CA LYS A 421 13.70 17.58 33.29
C LYS A 421 14.65 17.66 32.09
N ASN A 422 15.92 18.03 32.29
CA ASN A 422 16.89 18.27 31.21
C ASN A 422 17.77 17.07 30.89
N ILE A 423 17.73 16.01 31.71
CA ILE A 423 18.54 14.81 31.57
C ILE A 423 17.70 13.70 30.94
N LYS A 424 18.34 12.82 30.16
CA LYS A 424 17.67 11.66 29.58
C LYS A 424 17.62 10.54 30.61
N HIS A 425 16.44 9.98 30.84
CA HIS A 425 16.23 8.90 31.80
C HIS A 425 15.76 7.62 31.09
N ASN A 426 16.11 6.49 31.69
CA ASN A 426 15.53 5.17 31.40
C ASN A 426 14.75 4.72 32.62
N ILE A 427 13.48 4.37 32.44
CA ILE A 427 12.61 3.91 33.52
C ILE A 427 11.99 2.58 33.08
N GLU A 428 12.22 1.55 33.89
CA GLU A 428 11.69 0.20 33.70
C GLU A 428 10.92 -0.27 34.93
N ILE A 429 9.71 -0.80 34.75
CA ILE A 429 8.95 -1.43 35.84
C ILE A 429 9.47 -2.86 36.02
N ILE A 430 9.68 -3.29 37.27
CA ILE A 430 10.02 -4.69 37.57
C ILE A 430 8.70 -5.44 37.75
N ILE A 431 8.33 -6.24 36.76
CA ILE A 431 7.07 -7.01 36.77
C ILE A 431 7.21 -8.21 37.72
N ASP A 432 8.20 -9.08 37.46
CA ASP A 432 8.45 -10.26 38.29
C ASP A 432 9.93 -10.66 38.29
N ARG A 433 10.32 -11.44 39.31
CA ARG A 433 11.63 -12.10 39.43
C ARG A 433 11.41 -13.60 39.46
N LEU A 434 11.91 -14.27 38.43
CA LEU A 434 11.66 -15.69 38.18
C LEU A 434 12.97 -16.48 38.16
N LYS A 435 12.83 -17.80 38.23
CA LYS A 435 13.90 -18.77 38.07
C LYS A 435 13.44 -19.84 37.07
N ILE A 436 14.25 -20.14 36.07
CA ILE A 436 13.90 -21.13 35.04
C ILE A 436 13.65 -22.50 35.68
N LYS A 437 12.44 -23.02 35.45
CA LYS A 437 11.96 -24.36 35.80
C LYS A 437 10.94 -24.82 34.74
N PRO A 438 10.66 -26.13 34.59
CA PRO A 438 9.73 -26.62 33.57
C PRO A 438 8.29 -26.10 33.71
N ASP A 439 7.86 -25.75 34.93
CA ASP A 439 6.49 -25.38 35.29
C ASP A 439 6.19 -23.87 35.18
N ILE A 440 7.21 -23.01 35.00
CA ILE A 440 7.01 -21.55 35.02
C ILE A 440 6.42 -20.96 33.73
N LYS A 441 6.27 -21.77 32.66
CA LYS A 441 5.90 -21.29 31.32
C LYS A 441 4.65 -20.42 31.32
N LYS A 442 3.60 -20.84 32.06
CA LYS A 442 2.33 -20.11 32.12
C LYS A 442 2.49 -18.73 32.79
N ARG A 443 3.18 -18.68 33.93
CA ARG A 443 3.44 -17.44 34.67
C ARG A 443 4.32 -16.48 33.87
N LEU A 444 5.38 -17.00 33.24
CA LEU A 444 6.26 -16.21 32.38
C LEU A 444 5.50 -15.59 31.19
N SER A 445 4.54 -16.33 30.61
CA SER A 445 3.68 -15.80 29.54
C SER A 445 2.81 -14.64 30.03
N GLU A 446 2.18 -14.78 31.20
CA GLU A 446 1.36 -13.72 31.82
C GLU A 446 2.21 -12.46 32.11
N ASP A 447 3.42 -12.63 32.66
CA ASP A 447 4.33 -11.52 32.96
C ASP A 447 4.85 -10.80 31.70
N ILE A 448 5.12 -11.55 30.63
CA ILE A 448 5.52 -10.99 29.33
C ILE A 448 4.36 -10.21 28.71
N GLU A 449 3.13 -10.73 28.75
CA GLU A 449 1.95 -10.01 28.25
C GLU A 449 1.76 -8.68 28.98
N ILE A 450 1.82 -8.69 30.31
CA ILE A 450 1.72 -7.47 31.13
C ILE A 450 2.84 -6.49 30.74
N SER A 451 4.08 -6.97 30.63
CA SER A 451 5.21 -6.12 30.25
C SER A 451 5.02 -5.49 28.86
N LEU A 452 4.53 -6.26 27.88
CA LEU A 452 4.31 -5.76 26.52
C LEU A 452 3.18 -4.71 26.49
N ILE A 453 2.11 -4.89 27.27
CA ILE A 453 1.02 -3.91 27.35
C ILE A 453 1.52 -2.58 27.93
N GLU A 454 2.24 -2.62 29.05
CA GLU A 454 2.70 -1.42 29.77
C GLU A 454 3.74 -0.61 28.99
N SER A 455 4.59 -1.28 28.20
CA SER A 455 5.72 -0.67 27.46
C SER A 455 5.41 -0.33 26.00
N SER A 456 4.16 -0.54 25.55
CA SER A 456 3.78 -0.47 24.14
C SER A 456 4.56 -1.44 23.23
N GLY A 457 4.72 -2.69 23.67
CA GLY A 457 5.18 -3.82 22.86
C GLY A 457 6.67 -4.16 22.98
N VAL A 458 7.33 -3.86 24.11
CA VAL A 458 8.74 -4.20 24.37
C VAL A 458 8.92 -4.84 25.75
N VAL A 459 9.68 -5.93 25.84
CA VAL A 459 10.00 -6.55 27.14
C VAL A 459 11.50 -6.77 27.25
N TYR A 460 12.04 -6.49 28.43
CA TYR A 460 13.44 -6.76 28.78
C TYR A 460 13.50 -7.92 29.76
N ILE A 461 14.38 -8.87 29.49
CA ILE A 461 14.69 -9.99 30.38
C ILE A 461 16.12 -9.78 30.85
N GLN A 462 16.28 -9.47 32.13
CA GLN A 462 17.60 -9.28 32.73
C GLN A 462 18.00 -10.52 33.52
N LEU A 463 19.14 -11.10 33.20
CA LEU A 463 19.75 -12.17 33.98
C LEU A 463 20.34 -11.59 35.26
N LEU A 464 19.98 -12.16 36.42
CA LEU A 464 20.43 -11.66 37.72
C LEU A 464 21.88 -12.02 38.03
N ASP A 465 22.39 -13.10 37.44
CA ASP A 465 23.75 -13.58 37.67
C ASP A 465 24.80 -12.80 36.85
N SER A 466 24.52 -12.49 35.58
CA SER A 466 25.44 -11.75 34.68
C SER A 466 25.12 -10.26 34.54
N GLY A 467 23.90 -9.83 34.88
CA GLY A 467 23.40 -8.48 34.63
C GLY A 467 23.03 -8.21 33.17
N GLU A 468 23.21 -9.19 32.27
CA GLU A 468 22.92 -9.09 30.84
C GLU A 468 21.41 -8.88 30.60
N ILE A 469 21.07 -8.02 29.63
CA ILE A 469 19.68 -7.68 29.29
C ILE A 469 19.39 -8.15 27.87
N HIS A 470 18.47 -9.10 27.75
CA HIS A 470 17.89 -9.50 26.47
C HIS A 470 16.61 -8.70 26.22
N SER A 471 16.50 -8.09 25.05
CA SER A 471 15.32 -7.31 24.67
C SER A 471 14.50 -8.00 23.60
N PHE A 472 13.19 -8.00 23.77
CA PHE A 472 12.23 -8.55 22.82
C PHE A 472 11.16 -7.50 22.48
N SER A 473 10.56 -7.61 21.29
CA SER A 473 9.48 -6.72 20.87
C SER A 473 8.40 -7.47 20.09
N GLU A 474 7.14 -7.13 20.38
CA GLU A 474 5.97 -7.57 19.61
C GLU A 474 5.76 -6.74 18.34
N ASN A 475 6.42 -5.57 18.28
CA ASN A 475 6.38 -4.66 17.14
C ASN A 475 7.62 -4.85 16.27
N PHE A 476 7.51 -4.54 14.96
CA PHE A 476 8.67 -4.36 14.09
C PHE A 476 9.40 -3.07 14.51
N SER A 477 10.09 -3.06 15.64
CA SER A 477 10.76 -1.86 16.16
C SER A 477 12.19 -2.15 16.59
N CYS A 478 13.09 -1.19 16.36
CA CYS A 478 14.43 -1.23 16.90
C CYS A 478 14.39 -0.78 18.36
N VAL A 479 14.67 -1.69 19.28
CA VAL A 479 14.64 -1.46 20.73
C VAL A 479 15.54 -0.29 21.16
N ASP A 480 16.78 -0.23 20.68
CA ASP A 480 17.77 0.77 21.14
C ASP A 480 17.53 2.16 20.55
N CYS A 481 17.07 2.23 19.30
CA CYS A 481 16.94 3.49 18.58
C CYS A 481 15.51 4.06 18.66
N GLY A 482 14.54 3.27 19.11
CA GLY A 482 13.12 3.64 19.12
C GLY A 482 12.56 3.88 17.71
N ILE A 483 13.11 3.19 16.70
CA ILE A 483 12.68 3.32 15.31
C ILE A 483 11.66 2.22 15.03
N ASP A 484 10.45 2.64 14.69
CA ASP A 484 9.39 1.73 14.27
C ASP A 484 9.47 1.48 12.75
N PHE A 485 9.35 0.22 12.37
CA PHE A 485 9.18 -0.24 11.00
C PHE A 485 7.72 -0.62 10.80
N GLU A 486 7.17 -0.24 9.65
CA GLU A 486 5.89 -0.78 9.19
C GLU A 486 6.06 -2.25 8.77
N GLU A 487 4.94 -2.98 8.72
CA GLU A 487 4.93 -4.33 8.19
C GLU A 487 5.47 -4.35 6.75
N LEU A 488 6.34 -5.32 6.46
CA LEU A 488 6.96 -5.45 5.15
C LEU A 488 5.90 -5.79 4.11
N THR A 489 5.59 -4.80 3.28
CA THR A 489 4.64 -4.94 2.17
C THR A 489 5.33 -4.56 0.86
N PRO A 490 4.93 -5.15 -0.29
CA PRO A 490 5.57 -4.83 -1.57
C PRO A 490 5.53 -3.33 -1.92
N ARG A 491 4.54 -2.59 -1.42
CA ARG A 491 4.39 -1.14 -1.63
C ARG A 491 5.50 -0.32 -0.97
N MET A 492 6.08 -0.82 0.12
CA MET A 492 7.21 -0.19 0.82
C MET A 492 8.48 -0.18 -0.05
N PHE A 493 8.57 -1.09 -1.02
CA PHE A 493 9.69 -1.15 -1.96
C PHE A 493 9.40 -0.45 -3.29
N SER A 494 8.26 0.25 -3.40
CA SER A 494 7.91 1.00 -4.61
C SER A 494 8.32 2.46 -4.49
N PHE A 495 9.28 2.90 -5.30
CA PHE A 495 9.61 4.33 -5.42
C PHE A 495 8.52 5.14 -6.15
N ASN A 496 7.54 4.47 -6.78
CA ASN A 496 6.35 5.13 -7.34
C ASN A 496 5.25 5.36 -6.30
N SER A 497 5.40 4.79 -5.11
CA SER A 497 4.44 4.91 -4.02
C SER A 497 4.99 5.81 -2.92
N PRO A 498 4.20 6.71 -2.32
CA PRO A 498 4.67 7.53 -1.21
C PRO A 498 5.17 6.71 -0.02
N TYR A 499 4.72 5.45 0.12
CA TYR A 499 5.17 4.52 1.17
C TYR A 499 6.64 4.12 1.02
N GLY A 500 7.11 3.89 -0.20
CA GLY A 500 8.48 3.46 -0.47
C GLY A 500 9.39 4.55 -1.02
N ALA A 501 8.82 5.62 -1.60
CA ALA A 501 9.57 6.70 -2.22
C ALA A 501 10.37 7.51 -1.19
N CYS A 502 11.62 7.82 -1.56
CA CYS A 502 12.46 8.76 -0.82
C CYS A 502 11.71 10.06 -0.58
N ARG A 503 11.74 10.57 0.66
CA ARG A 503 11.01 11.76 1.08
C ARG A 503 11.55 13.05 0.44
N GLU A 504 12.84 13.09 0.10
CA GLU A 504 13.49 14.27 -0.49
C GLU A 504 13.18 14.41 -1.98
N CYS A 505 13.40 13.36 -2.78
CA CYS A 505 13.19 13.42 -4.23
C CYS A 505 11.85 12.85 -4.70
N GLY A 506 10.96 12.45 -3.79
CA GLY A 506 9.66 11.86 -4.11
C GLY A 506 9.77 10.63 -5.04
N GLY A 507 10.84 9.84 -4.90
CA GLY A 507 11.07 8.63 -5.70
C GLY A 507 11.70 8.83 -7.08
N LEU A 508 12.15 10.04 -7.41
CA LEU A 508 12.86 10.31 -8.68
C LEU A 508 14.31 9.82 -8.65
N GLY A 509 14.95 9.83 -7.48
CA GLY A 509 16.37 9.47 -7.29
C GLY A 509 17.34 10.59 -7.68
N ILE A 510 16.88 11.58 -8.43
CA ILE A 510 17.64 12.76 -8.80
C ILE A 510 17.08 13.99 -8.10
N SER A 511 17.95 14.90 -7.70
CA SER A 511 17.58 16.30 -7.46
C SER A 511 17.88 17.09 -8.74
N LYS A 512 16.96 17.98 -9.09
CA LYS A 512 17.13 18.95 -10.16
C LYS A 512 17.57 20.24 -9.48
N ASP A 513 18.88 20.44 -9.40
CA ASP A 513 19.46 21.63 -8.82
C ASP A 513 20.16 22.43 -9.92
N ILE A 514 20.29 23.75 -9.71
CA ILE A 514 21.08 24.59 -10.61
C ILE A 514 22.54 24.14 -10.53
N ASP A 515 23.15 23.88 -11.68
CA ASP A 515 24.55 23.50 -11.75
C ASP A 515 25.44 24.75 -11.85
N PRO A 516 26.30 25.02 -10.86
CA PRO A 516 27.22 26.16 -10.94
C PRO A 516 28.11 26.15 -12.17
N ASP A 517 28.51 24.97 -12.64
CA ASP A 517 29.39 24.81 -13.79
C ASP A 517 28.68 25.21 -15.10
N LEU A 518 27.35 25.15 -15.14
CA LEU A 518 26.54 25.62 -16.27
C LEU A 518 26.27 27.13 -16.21
N ILE A 519 26.40 27.75 -15.03
CA ILE A 519 26.30 29.22 -14.88
C ILE A 519 27.56 29.90 -15.45
N VAL A 520 28.72 29.24 -15.29
CA VAL A 520 30.03 29.75 -15.70
C VAL A 520 30.40 29.13 -17.06
N GLU A 521 29.98 29.77 -18.16
CA GLU A 521 30.20 29.23 -19.51
C GLU A 521 31.68 29.24 -19.95
N HIS A 522 32.48 30.20 -19.45
CA HIS A 522 33.88 30.40 -19.83
C HIS A 522 34.78 30.58 -18.59
N PRO A 523 35.11 29.49 -17.86
CA PRO A 523 35.89 29.58 -16.63
C PRO A 523 37.33 30.08 -16.81
N GLU A 524 37.85 30.03 -18.04
CA GLU A 524 39.14 30.58 -18.45
C GLU A 524 39.17 32.11 -18.58
N LEU A 525 38.01 32.75 -18.68
CA LEU A 525 37.89 34.20 -18.74
C LEU A 525 37.70 34.79 -17.36
N SER A 526 37.95 36.10 -17.22
CA SER A 526 37.61 36.84 -16.01
C SER A 526 36.11 37.15 -15.96
N ILE A 527 35.60 37.55 -14.79
CA ILE A 527 34.20 37.98 -14.67
C ILE A 527 33.94 39.22 -15.56
N MET A 528 34.95 40.09 -15.69
CA MET A 528 34.89 41.27 -16.56
C MET A 528 34.96 40.95 -18.05
N ASP A 529 35.54 39.81 -18.42
CA ASP A 529 35.66 39.35 -19.81
C ASP A 529 34.54 38.40 -20.24
N GLY A 530 33.56 38.16 -19.36
CA GLY A 530 32.35 37.40 -19.69
C GLY A 530 32.36 35.94 -19.27
N ALA A 531 33.10 35.57 -18.22
CA ALA A 531 33.07 34.21 -17.66
C ALA A 531 31.65 33.72 -17.31
N ILE A 532 30.77 34.64 -16.92
CA ILE A 532 29.37 34.39 -16.56
C ILE A 532 28.46 35.31 -17.41
N PRO A 533 27.84 34.79 -18.49
CA PRO A 533 27.03 35.60 -19.43
C PRO A 533 25.79 36.28 -18.82
N PHE A 534 25.36 35.82 -17.64
CA PHE A 534 24.28 36.46 -16.87
C PHE A 534 24.62 37.92 -16.50
N PHE A 535 25.91 38.24 -16.32
CA PHE A 535 26.38 39.61 -16.15
C PHE A 535 26.57 40.27 -17.52
N ASN A 536 25.47 40.72 -18.13
CA ASN A 536 25.57 41.39 -19.42
C ASN A 536 26.40 42.70 -19.29
N MET A 537 27.45 42.83 -20.09
CA MET A 537 28.58 43.79 -19.97
C MET A 537 28.25 45.25 -20.37
N SER A 538 27.04 45.72 -20.08
CA SER A 538 26.74 47.16 -20.14
C SER A 538 27.09 47.83 -18.82
N TYR A 539 27.91 48.89 -18.87
CA TYR A 539 28.38 49.69 -17.72
C TYR A 539 27.25 50.28 -16.84
N SER A 540 26.00 50.29 -17.33
CA SER A 540 24.82 50.81 -16.66
C SER A 540 23.93 49.76 -15.97
N ASN A 541 24.34 48.48 -15.98
CA ASN A 541 23.51 47.38 -15.49
C ASN A 541 23.63 47.18 -13.96
N TYR A 542 22.51 46.91 -13.29
CA TYR A 542 22.44 46.68 -11.84
C TYR A 542 23.42 45.61 -11.34
N TYR A 543 23.55 44.52 -12.10
CA TYR A 543 24.36 43.37 -11.72
C TYR A 543 25.87 43.61 -11.81
N SER A 544 26.34 44.46 -12.73
CA SER A 544 27.77 44.79 -12.85
C SER A 544 28.24 45.66 -11.68
N GLN A 545 27.37 46.54 -11.17
CA GLN A 545 27.64 47.34 -9.98
C GLN A 545 27.55 46.49 -8.70
N LEU A 546 26.68 45.49 -8.71
CA LEU A 546 26.56 44.52 -7.62
C LEU A 546 27.81 43.65 -7.47
N ILE A 547 28.36 43.12 -8.57
CA ILE A 547 29.57 42.28 -8.49
C ILE A 547 30.82 43.09 -8.10
N LYS A 548 30.92 44.36 -8.52
CA LYS A 548 31.97 45.27 -8.05
C LYS A 548 31.90 45.53 -6.54
N SER A 549 30.69 45.77 -6.03
CA SER A 549 30.51 45.96 -4.58
C SER A 549 30.84 44.69 -3.79
N LEU A 550 30.59 43.51 -4.37
CA LEU A 550 30.96 42.22 -3.75
C LEU A 550 32.49 42.00 -3.75
N ALA A 551 33.15 42.33 -4.87
CA ALA A 551 34.60 42.25 -5.00
C ALA A 551 35.33 43.15 -4.00
N GLU A 552 34.82 44.37 -3.76
CA GLU A 552 35.37 45.31 -2.76
C GLU A 552 35.18 44.81 -1.32
N GLU A 553 34.00 44.28 -0.96
CA GLU A 553 33.72 43.82 0.42
C GLU A 553 34.44 42.51 0.77
N TYR A 554 34.61 41.61 -0.20
CA TYR A 554 35.21 40.27 0.00
C TYR A 554 36.61 40.13 -0.60
N GLU A 555 37.22 41.25 -1.02
CA GLU A 555 38.62 41.36 -1.46
C GLU A 555 39.03 40.36 -2.56
N PHE A 556 38.19 40.19 -3.60
CA PHE A 556 38.53 39.37 -4.76
C PHE A 556 38.63 40.19 -6.05
N ASP A 557 39.56 39.83 -6.93
CA ASP A 557 39.77 40.54 -8.21
C ASP A 557 38.85 40.02 -9.31
N LEU A 558 38.21 40.95 -10.03
CA LEU A 558 37.28 40.66 -11.12
C LEU A 558 37.97 40.37 -12.46
N ASN A 559 39.26 40.71 -12.59
CA ASN A 559 40.05 40.48 -13.81
C ASN A 559 40.83 39.15 -13.77
N THR A 560 40.84 38.48 -12.62
CA THR A 560 41.40 37.14 -12.50
C THR A 560 40.47 36.14 -13.21
N PRO A 561 41.00 35.19 -14.01
CA PRO A 561 40.20 34.11 -14.59
C PRO A 561 39.37 33.37 -13.54
N PHE A 562 38.11 33.06 -13.84
CA PHE A 562 37.18 32.49 -12.85
C PHE A 562 37.69 31.18 -12.23
N LYS A 563 38.37 30.33 -13.02
CA LYS A 563 38.97 29.08 -12.53
C LYS A 563 40.03 29.31 -11.44
N ASP A 564 40.75 30.43 -11.52
CA ASP A 564 41.89 30.78 -10.66
C ASP A 564 41.48 31.65 -9.46
N LEU A 565 40.21 32.06 -9.38
CA LEU A 565 39.64 32.72 -8.21
C LEU A 565 39.60 31.79 -6.99
N ASP A 566 39.72 32.37 -5.80
CA ASP A 566 39.61 31.63 -4.53
C ASP A 566 38.23 30.96 -4.38
N GLU A 567 38.21 29.78 -3.77
CA GLU A 567 36.98 28.99 -3.53
C GLU A 567 35.97 29.73 -2.66
N TYR A 568 36.46 30.57 -1.74
CA TYR A 568 35.59 31.44 -0.95
C TYR A 568 34.88 32.48 -1.82
N ALA A 569 35.60 33.13 -2.74
CA ALA A 569 35.03 34.10 -3.67
C ALA A 569 34.02 33.45 -4.63
N LYS A 570 34.35 32.28 -5.19
CA LYS A 570 33.43 31.47 -6.02
C LYS A 570 32.14 31.16 -5.25
N ARG A 571 32.27 30.73 -3.98
CA ARG A 571 31.11 30.42 -3.12
C ARG A 571 30.24 31.65 -2.90
N ILE A 572 30.82 32.81 -2.60
CA ILE A 572 30.06 34.06 -2.38
C ILE A 572 29.28 34.45 -3.64
N ILE A 573 29.90 34.34 -4.82
CA ILE A 573 29.25 34.68 -6.10
C ILE A 573 28.08 33.72 -6.40
N LEU A 574 28.28 32.42 -6.20
CA LEU A 574 27.31 31.39 -6.57
C LEU A 574 26.20 31.19 -5.53
N TYR A 575 26.55 31.16 -4.24
CA TYR A 575 25.64 30.80 -3.14
C TYR A 575 25.33 31.96 -2.19
N GLY A 576 25.93 33.13 -2.42
CA GLY A 576 25.62 34.33 -1.68
C GLY A 576 26.30 34.39 -0.32
N THR A 577 25.71 35.17 0.57
CA THR A 577 26.42 35.78 1.71
C THR A 577 25.89 35.29 3.06
N ASP A 578 25.22 34.14 3.04
CA ASP A 578 24.61 33.47 4.21
C ASP A 578 23.78 34.42 5.10
N GLY A 579 23.13 35.40 4.47
CA GLY A 579 22.24 36.35 5.13
C GLY A 579 22.88 37.63 5.67
N ARG A 580 24.20 37.82 5.51
CA ARG A 580 24.89 39.09 5.80
C ARG A 580 24.41 40.18 4.83
N ARG A 581 24.19 41.39 5.34
CA ARG A 581 23.82 42.55 4.52
C ARG A 581 25.07 43.23 4.03
N ILE A 582 25.13 43.52 2.73
CA ILE A 582 26.26 44.19 2.10
C ILE A 582 25.80 45.52 1.54
N LYS A 583 26.67 46.52 1.68
CA LYS A 583 26.43 47.84 1.15
C LYS A 583 26.67 47.83 -0.36
N ILE A 584 25.62 48.08 -1.13
CA ILE A 584 25.75 48.24 -2.58
C ILE A 584 25.62 49.69 -2.95
N SER A 585 26.59 50.14 -3.74
CA SER A 585 26.62 51.46 -4.33
C SER A 585 26.25 51.34 -5.80
N TYR A 586 25.15 51.99 -6.21
CA TYR A 586 24.73 51.96 -7.60
C TYR A 586 24.42 53.36 -8.13
N ILE A 587 24.77 53.59 -9.40
CA ILE A 587 24.49 54.82 -10.13
C ILE A 587 23.13 54.63 -10.81
N SER A 588 22.13 55.39 -10.35
CA SER A 588 20.82 55.40 -11.00
C SER A 588 20.88 55.94 -12.43
N HIS A 589 19.88 55.65 -13.25
CA HIS A 589 19.76 56.18 -14.62
C HIS A 589 19.81 57.72 -14.70
N LYS A 590 19.55 58.43 -13.60
CA LYS A 590 19.63 59.90 -13.47
C LYS A 590 20.99 60.39 -12.94
N GLY A 591 22.03 59.54 -12.90
CA GLY A 591 23.39 59.89 -12.48
C GLY A 591 23.62 60.02 -10.98
N LYS A 592 22.57 59.89 -10.14
CA LYS A 592 22.72 59.94 -8.67
C LYS A 592 23.20 58.61 -8.12
N ILE A 593 24.23 58.64 -7.28
CA ILE A 593 24.72 57.51 -6.48
C ILE A 593 23.72 57.24 -5.35
N ARG A 594 23.29 55.99 -5.21
CA ARG A 594 22.46 55.52 -4.10
C ARG A 594 23.15 54.36 -3.41
N HIS A 595 23.13 54.38 -2.08
CA HIS A 595 23.58 53.28 -1.24
C HIS A 595 22.38 52.58 -0.62
N TYR A 596 22.36 51.26 -0.68
CA TYR A 596 21.38 50.45 0.04
C TYR A 596 22.04 49.15 0.50
N TYR A 597 21.48 48.57 1.54
CA TYR A 597 21.93 47.27 2.05
C TYR A 597 21.02 46.19 1.51
N LEU A 598 21.57 45.18 0.84
CA LEU A 598 20.83 43.96 0.53
C LEU A 598 21.55 42.73 1.06
N LYS A 599 20.79 41.65 1.17
CA LYS A 599 21.32 40.31 1.33
C LYS A 599 21.50 39.74 -0.08
N PHE A 600 22.74 39.47 -0.47
CA PHE A 600 22.99 38.81 -1.75
C PHE A 600 22.80 37.31 -1.58
N GLU A 601 21.79 36.76 -2.26
CA GLU A 601 21.40 35.36 -2.18
C GLU A 601 22.30 34.43 -3.00
N GLY A 602 23.11 34.96 -3.93
CA GLY A 602 23.93 34.17 -4.86
C GLY A 602 23.21 33.85 -6.16
N LEU A 603 23.96 33.65 -7.24
CA LEU A 603 23.41 33.38 -8.57
C LEU A 603 22.63 32.06 -8.63
N ALA A 604 23.18 30.97 -8.07
CA ALA A 604 22.54 29.66 -8.10
C ALA A 604 21.22 29.65 -7.32
N ASN A 605 21.22 30.24 -6.12
CA ASN A 605 20.01 30.36 -5.30
C ASN A 605 18.96 31.28 -5.94
N ASN A 606 19.38 32.41 -6.54
CA ASN A 606 18.48 33.31 -7.25
C ASN A 606 17.79 32.62 -8.44
N LEU A 607 18.56 31.88 -9.25
CA LEU A 607 18.04 31.14 -10.40
C LEU A 607 17.12 30.00 -9.96
N SER A 608 17.46 29.28 -8.90
CA SER A 608 16.63 28.22 -8.33
C SER A 608 15.29 28.77 -7.82
N ARG A 609 15.31 29.90 -7.09
CA ARG A 609 14.09 30.57 -6.63
C ARG A 609 13.24 31.07 -7.79
N ARG A 610 13.84 31.72 -8.78
CA ARG A 610 13.15 32.19 -9.99
C ARG A 610 12.51 31.04 -10.77
N TYR A 611 13.18 29.89 -10.88
CA TYR A 611 12.60 28.72 -11.54
C TYR A 611 11.30 28.24 -10.87
N LEU A 612 11.26 28.25 -9.54
CA LEU A 612 10.08 27.86 -8.75
C LEU A 612 8.96 28.92 -8.78
N GLU A 613 9.32 30.21 -8.73
CA GLU A 613 8.35 31.32 -8.62
C GLU A 613 7.84 31.84 -9.97
N THR A 614 8.56 31.61 -11.07
CA THR A 614 8.22 32.20 -12.38
C THR A 614 7.00 31.52 -13.01
N GLU A 615 5.99 32.32 -13.39
CA GLU A 615 4.82 31.86 -14.15
C GLU A 615 5.05 31.82 -15.68
N SER A 616 6.13 32.45 -16.17
CA SER A 616 6.50 32.50 -17.58
C SER A 616 7.20 31.22 -18.05
N GLU A 617 6.59 30.51 -19.00
CA GLU A 617 7.12 29.28 -19.59
C GLU A 617 8.46 29.48 -20.32
N SER A 618 8.62 30.61 -21.03
CA SER A 618 9.86 30.91 -21.76
C SER A 618 11.06 31.14 -20.84
N GLN A 619 10.86 31.76 -19.68
CA GLN A 619 11.88 31.93 -18.65
C GLN A 619 12.20 30.61 -17.96
N ARG A 620 11.19 29.79 -17.68
CA ARG A 620 11.37 28.46 -17.09
C ARG A 620 12.24 27.57 -17.98
N ILE A 621 11.99 27.54 -19.30
CA ILE A 621 12.79 26.78 -20.27
C ILE A 621 14.25 27.27 -20.32
N LYS A 622 14.48 28.60 -20.23
CA LYS A 622 15.84 29.16 -20.20
C LYS A 622 16.62 28.71 -18.97
N ILE A 623 15.99 28.77 -17.78
CA ILE A 623 16.61 28.36 -16.53
C ILE A 623 16.80 26.83 -16.49
N GLU A 624 15.89 26.06 -17.09
CA GLU A 624 16.00 24.59 -17.13
C GLU A 624 17.26 24.09 -17.86
N LYS A 625 17.82 24.89 -18.79
CA LYS A 625 19.13 24.58 -19.43
C LYS A 625 20.32 24.62 -18.45
N LEU A 626 20.17 25.31 -17.32
CA LEU A 626 21.19 25.47 -16.28
C LEU A 626 20.99 24.48 -15.12
N ILE A 627 19.98 23.61 -15.21
CA ILE A 627 19.71 22.58 -14.21
C ILE A 627 20.43 21.30 -14.63
N SER A 628 21.25 20.75 -13.73
CA SER A 628 21.75 19.38 -13.89
C SER A 628 21.03 18.42 -12.96
N SER A 629 20.96 17.17 -13.39
CA SER A 629 20.45 16.09 -12.55
C SER A 629 21.59 15.52 -11.71
N ARG A 630 21.54 15.71 -10.40
CA ARG A 630 22.47 15.09 -9.45
C ARG A 630 21.77 13.96 -8.69
N PRO A 631 22.48 12.92 -8.24
CA PRO A 631 21.89 11.92 -7.34
C PRO A 631 21.37 12.60 -6.07
N CYS A 632 20.12 12.30 -5.68
CA CYS A 632 19.50 12.86 -4.50
C CYS A 632 20.32 12.51 -3.23
N SER A 633 20.63 13.50 -2.40
CA SER A 633 21.38 13.37 -1.14
C SER A 633 20.77 12.36 -0.17
N GLY A 634 19.44 12.33 -0.02
CA GLY A 634 18.76 11.52 0.99
C GLY A 634 18.68 10.04 0.68
N CYS A 635 18.75 9.65 -0.60
CA CYS A 635 18.69 8.25 -1.05
C CYS A 635 19.87 7.84 -1.92
N SER A 636 20.84 8.72 -2.15
CA SER A 636 22.03 8.50 -2.99
C SER A 636 21.68 7.93 -4.38
N GLY A 637 20.60 8.41 -5.00
CA GLY A 637 20.15 7.90 -6.30
C GLY A 637 19.17 6.72 -6.25
N LYS A 638 19.02 6.05 -5.10
CA LYS A 638 18.29 4.76 -4.98
C LYS A 638 16.78 4.87 -4.93
N ARG A 639 16.23 6.10 -4.96
CA ARG A 639 14.79 6.40 -5.06
C ARG A 639 13.92 5.98 -3.87
N LEU A 640 14.44 5.18 -2.93
CA LEU A 640 13.68 4.61 -1.82
C LEU A 640 13.95 5.29 -0.48
N ARG A 641 13.05 5.05 0.47
CA ARG A 641 13.21 5.42 1.88
C ARG A 641 14.31 4.60 2.55
N ARG A 642 14.89 5.15 3.62
CA ARG A 642 15.97 4.50 4.39
C ARG A 642 15.50 3.20 5.03
N GLU A 643 14.26 3.18 5.49
CA GLU A 643 13.57 2.01 6.04
C GLU A 643 13.50 0.88 5.03
N SER A 644 13.12 1.18 3.78
CA SER A 644 13.05 0.20 2.69
C SER A 644 14.42 -0.31 2.26
N LEU A 645 15.41 0.58 2.21
CA LEU A 645 16.79 0.23 1.87
C LEU A 645 17.49 -0.61 2.95
N ALA A 646 17.02 -0.53 4.20
CA ALA A 646 17.57 -1.29 5.30
C ALA A 646 17.07 -2.74 5.35
N VAL A 647 16.08 -3.10 4.51
CA VAL A 647 15.68 -4.50 4.32
C VAL A 647 16.62 -5.16 3.32
N LYS A 648 17.16 -6.33 3.69
CA LYS A 648 18.15 -7.04 2.89
C LYS A 648 17.79 -8.50 2.69
N ILE A 649 18.21 -9.05 1.55
CA ILE A 649 18.27 -10.50 1.32
C ILE A 649 19.75 -10.86 1.23
N GLY A 650 20.23 -11.66 2.18
CA GLY A 650 21.67 -11.78 2.42
C GLY A 650 22.27 -10.44 2.85
N SER A 651 23.28 -9.95 2.12
CA SER A 651 23.93 -8.66 2.37
C SER A 651 23.42 -7.51 1.47
N ILE A 652 22.48 -7.81 0.56
CA ILE A 652 22.09 -6.92 -0.55
C ILE A 652 20.74 -6.26 -0.26
N SER A 653 20.65 -4.95 -0.53
CA SER A 653 19.40 -4.18 -0.53
C SER A 653 18.75 -4.22 -1.91
N ILE A 654 17.46 -3.89 -2.01
CA ILE A 654 16.74 -3.90 -3.29
C ILE A 654 17.30 -2.89 -4.32
N ALA A 655 18.01 -1.86 -3.86
CA ALA A 655 18.58 -0.78 -4.68
C ALA A 655 19.97 -0.33 -4.22
#